data_AF-A0A0G4I3P4-F1
#
_entry.id   AF-A0A0G4I3P4-F1
#
_cell.length_a   1.000
_cell.length_b   1.000
_cell.length_c   1.000
_cell.angle_alpha   90.00
_cell.angle_beta   90.00
_cell.angle_gamma   90.00
#
_symmetry.space_group_name_H-M   'P 1'
#
loop_
_entity.id
_entity.type
_entity.pdbx_description
1 polymer ?
#
loop_
_entity_poly.entity_id
_entity_poly.type
_entity_poly.pdbx_seq_one_letter_code
_entity_poly.pdbx_strand_id
1 'polypeptide(L)'
;MVVPDPLKSLQTVVTVCLAVLTAIADAHSAVSKTLLHSSGTPKSLPPKLIWDEDHRRNPLKIDAPLEATVALVRRTKVRLALDHLVLDSEVLAEKRDFCESVKFLEEPVPASCTGVLVAQDIIATAGHCARGERVDDFLYIFGFNTAERANGTLLNIPYTDVYEGKEEVASEYRNSDTEDNRKADWSLIRLWRPVAGRQPVVTRMEGRFASDHLYVIGHPQGLPAKTTKRTEETGLDATTMMLNNEPNAWFDARLDTYGGNSGSPVFNAETGVLEGIVVRGDSDWVKDTEADCVRQSQCPADIGVYGVDRGTIDCDGESVVRATEFAGVLDRELRRSHTPANVVSHQLGALGGDAQFPLPVPDYSRDQLPVNITFENLPTLSGTIISVAVDVTVEHEYSKCELSAWLRGPSGDRIALGQLCNAPFSVDGDTFFFSQHSPSSSSSSSDASARYTMEVKDTVTYDSGKVLSASLSFIVSPVSSVATQTTIQTLELKSPLHGLLQEYSPGIGPARVLLFSLPGEESAGEAESEPETTAPSSSPSSSPRKMVTDWKLDLVLRTPSAASGSAYPLGIELHSPGSGGGRRYRFRVSEVVQDGKVHVSLGGGGNERHRLFFYGVEPSGGDWSVSVFNYSDGPAGWVEEVSMSLMVGLVVPN
;
A
#
# COMPACT_ATOMS: atom_id res chain seq x y z
N MET A 1 -5.12 -87.01 -24.08
CA MET A 1 -4.02 -86.09 -23.72
C MET A 1 -3.83 -85.13 -24.87
N VAL A 2 -4.40 -83.93 -24.78
CA VAL A 2 -4.19 -82.88 -25.78
C VAL A 2 -3.00 -82.06 -25.28
N VAL A 3 -1.86 -82.22 -25.95
CA VAL A 3 -0.67 -81.40 -25.72
C VAL A 3 -0.99 -80.00 -26.29
N PRO A 4 -0.90 -78.92 -25.50
CA PRO A 4 -1.12 -77.58 -26.02
C PRO A 4 -0.01 -77.21 -27.00
N ASP A 5 -0.43 -76.72 -28.15
CA ASP A 5 0.41 -76.37 -29.30
C ASP A 5 1.35 -75.19 -28.96
N PRO A 6 2.68 -75.39 -28.91
CA PRO A 6 3.63 -74.37 -28.48
C PRO A 6 3.66 -73.14 -29.42
N LEU A 7 3.13 -73.26 -30.64
CA LEU A 7 3.03 -72.16 -31.60
C LEU A 7 2.00 -71.09 -31.21
N LYS A 8 0.90 -71.45 -30.53
CA LYS A 8 -0.10 -70.48 -30.08
C LYS A 8 0.34 -69.68 -28.85
N SER A 9 1.13 -70.30 -27.98
CA SER A 9 1.76 -69.63 -26.83
C SER A 9 2.79 -68.60 -27.32
N LEU A 10 3.62 -68.96 -28.30
CA LEU A 10 4.62 -68.05 -28.87
C LEU A 10 3.98 -66.86 -29.60
N GLN A 11 2.91 -67.08 -30.36
CA GLN A 11 2.18 -65.98 -31.01
C GLN A 11 1.59 -65.01 -29.99
N THR A 12 1.01 -65.50 -28.89
CA THR A 12 0.43 -64.64 -27.85
C THR A 12 1.50 -63.80 -27.15
N VAL A 13 2.66 -64.40 -26.83
CA VAL A 13 3.79 -63.67 -26.24
C VAL A 13 4.38 -62.64 -27.20
N VAL A 14 4.49 -62.97 -28.49
CA VAL A 14 4.98 -62.02 -29.51
C VAL A 14 3.99 -60.86 -29.69
N THR A 15 2.68 -61.11 -29.69
CA THR A 15 1.66 -60.04 -29.80
C THR A 15 1.65 -59.12 -28.58
N VAL A 16 1.80 -59.67 -27.37
CA VAL A 16 1.89 -58.87 -26.13
C VAL A 16 3.19 -58.06 -26.10
N CYS A 17 4.33 -58.65 -26.49
CA CYS A 17 5.59 -57.92 -26.58
C CYS A 17 5.55 -56.81 -27.65
N LEU A 18 4.89 -57.05 -28.80
CA LEU A 18 4.73 -56.02 -29.83
C LEU A 18 3.84 -54.87 -29.33
N ALA A 19 2.75 -55.19 -28.61
CA ALA A 19 1.84 -54.20 -28.03
C ALA A 19 2.53 -53.35 -26.94
N VAL A 20 3.38 -53.97 -26.11
CA VAL A 20 4.19 -53.27 -25.10
C VAL A 20 5.27 -52.42 -25.76
N LEU A 21 5.92 -52.90 -26.82
CA LEU A 21 6.90 -52.12 -27.58
C LEU A 21 6.26 -50.92 -28.30
N THR A 22 5.04 -51.06 -28.85
CA THR A 22 4.29 -49.92 -29.41
C THR A 22 3.85 -48.94 -28.33
N ALA A 23 3.42 -49.41 -27.14
CA ALA A 23 3.07 -48.51 -26.04
C ALA A 23 4.29 -47.76 -25.47
N ILE A 24 5.47 -48.40 -25.43
CA ILE A 24 6.73 -47.75 -25.04
C ILE A 24 7.20 -46.77 -26.12
N ALA A 25 7.02 -47.08 -27.41
CA ALA A 25 7.34 -46.18 -28.52
C ALA A 25 6.40 -44.97 -28.58
N ASP A 26 5.10 -45.16 -28.31
CA ASP A 26 4.11 -44.07 -28.23
C ASP A 26 4.34 -43.23 -26.97
N ALA A 27 4.73 -43.83 -25.84
CA ALA A 27 5.16 -43.09 -24.64
C ALA A 27 6.45 -42.30 -24.90
N HIS A 28 7.43 -42.84 -25.63
CA HIS A 28 8.64 -42.11 -26.02
C HIS A 28 8.37 -41.02 -27.07
N SER A 29 7.40 -41.20 -27.97
CA SER A 29 6.94 -40.19 -28.93
C SER A 29 6.18 -39.06 -28.24
N ALA A 30 5.32 -39.38 -27.27
CA ALA A 30 4.62 -38.41 -26.43
C ALA A 30 5.61 -37.66 -25.53
N VAL A 31 6.58 -38.33 -24.91
CA VAL A 31 7.62 -37.71 -24.08
C VAL A 31 8.58 -36.86 -24.94
N SER A 32 8.97 -37.30 -26.14
CA SER A 32 9.79 -36.48 -27.06
C SER A 32 9.02 -35.31 -27.68
N LYS A 33 7.71 -35.43 -27.93
CA LYS A 33 6.87 -34.29 -28.37
C LYS A 33 6.57 -33.31 -27.24
N THR A 34 6.56 -33.76 -25.99
CA THR A 34 6.40 -32.89 -24.81
C THR A 34 7.75 -32.24 -24.40
N LEU A 35 8.89 -32.90 -24.68
CA LEU A 35 10.24 -32.36 -24.42
C LEU A 35 10.83 -31.51 -25.55
N LEU A 36 10.20 -31.43 -26.72
CA LEU A 36 10.61 -30.53 -27.81
C LEU A 36 9.80 -29.22 -27.88
N HIS A 37 8.93 -28.95 -26.90
CA HIS A 37 8.32 -27.63 -26.67
C HIS A 37 8.68 -27.02 -25.29
N SER A 38 9.67 -27.58 -24.60
CA SER A 38 10.21 -27.00 -23.37
C SER A 38 11.69 -26.63 -23.50
N SER A 39 12.09 -26.04 -24.64
CA SER A 39 13.08 -24.98 -24.54
C SER A 39 12.38 -23.88 -23.75
N GLY A 40 12.54 -23.91 -22.42
CA GLY A 40 12.25 -22.75 -21.61
C GLY A 40 12.91 -21.59 -22.32
N THR A 41 12.10 -20.66 -22.80
CA THR A 41 12.60 -19.32 -22.99
C THR A 41 13.34 -19.02 -21.69
N PRO A 42 14.64 -18.67 -21.72
CA PRO A 42 15.20 -18.02 -20.54
C PRO A 42 14.17 -16.95 -20.18
N LYS A 43 13.66 -16.96 -18.94
CA LYS A 43 12.81 -15.86 -18.45
C LYS A 43 13.50 -14.61 -18.98
N SER A 44 12.91 -13.98 -19.99
CA SER A 44 13.58 -12.85 -20.62
C SER A 44 13.73 -11.88 -19.47
N LEU A 45 14.97 -11.55 -19.12
CA LEU A 45 15.20 -10.46 -18.19
C LEU A 45 14.29 -9.32 -18.66
N PRO A 46 13.51 -8.69 -17.77
CA PRO A 46 12.64 -7.60 -18.16
C PRO A 46 13.46 -6.64 -19.03
N PRO A 47 12.89 -6.11 -20.13
CA PRO A 47 13.66 -5.28 -21.04
C PRO A 47 14.22 -4.11 -20.23
N LYS A 48 15.56 -4.02 -20.12
CA LYS A 48 16.19 -2.91 -19.40
C LYS A 48 15.74 -1.57 -19.97
N LEU A 49 15.78 -0.53 -19.15
CA LEU A 49 15.50 0.83 -19.57
C LEU A 49 16.40 1.19 -20.76
N ILE A 50 15.79 1.76 -21.78
CA ILE A 50 16.49 2.46 -22.86
C ILE A 50 16.00 3.90 -22.73
N TRP A 51 16.92 4.80 -22.41
CA TRP A 51 16.69 6.24 -22.48
C TRP A 51 16.91 6.65 -23.92
N ASP A 52 15.81 6.94 -24.61
CA ASP A 52 15.80 7.45 -25.97
C ASP A 52 16.15 8.95 -25.97
N GLU A 53 15.29 9.77 -25.35
CA GLU A 53 15.45 11.21 -25.24
C GLU A 53 14.92 11.70 -23.88
N ASP A 54 15.40 12.86 -23.43
CA ASP A 54 14.83 13.53 -22.26
C ASP A 54 13.53 14.26 -22.64
N HIS A 55 12.38 13.74 -22.26
CA HIS A 55 11.06 14.29 -22.59
C HIS A 55 10.56 15.35 -21.61
N ARG A 56 11.33 15.70 -20.57
CA ARG A 56 10.90 16.73 -19.62
C ARG A 56 10.76 18.07 -20.34
N ARG A 57 9.66 18.74 -20.03
CA ARG A 57 9.37 20.09 -20.51
C ARG A 57 8.68 20.92 -19.44
N ASN A 58 8.84 22.22 -19.57
CA ASN A 58 8.02 23.19 -18.87
C ASN A 58 6.55 23.05 -19.32
N PRO A 59 5.58 22.95 -18.41
CA PRO A 59 4.18 22.91 -18.78
C PRO A 59 3.80 24.24 -19.43
N LEU A 60 3.02 24.13 -20.52
CA LEU A 60 2.56 25.28 -21.31
C LEU A 60 1.10 25.64 -21.03
N LYS A 61 0.33 24.71 -20.47
CA LYS A 61 -1.08 24.86 -20.15
C LYS A 61 -1.33 24.38 -18.74
N ILE A 62 -2.30 25.03 -18.09
CA ILE A 62 -2.81 24.62 -16.79
C ILE A 62 -3.88 23.55 -17.05
N ASP A 63 -3.69 22.36 -16.48
CA ASP A 63 -4.63 21.25 -16.50
C ASP A 63 -4.78 20.66 -15.10
N ALA A 64 -5.84 19.87 -14.88
CA ALA A 64 -6.13 19.33 -13.55
C ALA A 64 -4.97 18.50 -12.94
N PRO A 65 -4.24 17.64 -13.69
CA PRO A 65 -3.04 16.97 -13.19
C PRO A 65 -1.94 17.93 -12.71
N LEU A 66 -1.65 18.99 -13.46
CA LEU A 66 -0.67 20.00 -13.05
C LEU A 66 -1.14 20.78 -11.82
N GLU A 67 -2.41 21.19 -11.81
CA GLU A 67 -3.00 21.94 -10.70
C GLU A 67 -2.95 21.16 -9.39
N ALA A 68 -3.12 19.84 -9.44
CA ALA A 68 -3.07 18.97 -8.28
C ALA A 68 -1.64 18.60 -7.82
N THR A 69 -0.62 18.86 -8.65
CA THR A 69 0.78 18.58 -8.29
C THR A 69 1.32 19.66 -7.36
N VAL A 70 1.98 19.24 -6.28
CA VAL A 70 2.43 20.14 -5.21
C VAL A 70 3.93 20.00 -4.94
N ALA A 71 4.59 21.13 -4.72
CA ALA A 71 5.99 21.18 -4.31
C ALA A 71 6.09 21.12 -2.78
N LEU A 72 6.97 20.25 -2.26
CA LEU A 72 7.34 20.24 -0.85
C LEU A 72 8.59 21.10 -0.67
N VAL A 73 8.43 22.26 -0.03
CA VAL A 73 9.52 23.23 0.21
C VAL A 73 9.77 23.33 1.71
N ARG A 74 11.01 23.12 2.16
CA ARG A 74 11.35 23.26 3.58
C ARG A 74 11.11 24.68 4.06
N ARG A 75 10.58 24.87 5.28
CA ARG A 75 10.38 26.20 5.88
C ARG A 75 11.68 27.02 5.99
N THR A 76 12.83 26.36 6.04
CA THR A 76 14.15 27.01 6.05
C THR A 76 14.54 27.63 4.70
N LYS A 77 13.81 27.32 3.62
CA LYS A 77 14.03 27.81 2.25
C LYS A 77 13.02 28.89 1.85
N VAL A 78 12.40 29.57 2.80
CA VAL A 78 11.40 30.60 2.48
C VAL A 78 11.57 31.86 3.35
N ARG A 79 11.17 33.01 2.79
CA ARG A 79 11.07 34.28 3.51
C ARG A 79 9.68 34.87 3.32
N LEU A 80 9.14 35.45 4.39
CA LEU A 80 7.85 36.12 4.35
C LEU A 80 8.01 37.53 3.77
N ALA A 81 7.19 37.87 2.77
CA ALA A 81 6.96 39.25 2.33
C ALA A 81 5.52 39.67 2.67
N LEU A 82 5.15 40.92 2.38
CA LEU A 82 3.86 41.48 2.81
C LEU A 82 2.65 40.74 2.21
N ASP A 83 2.71 40.40 0.93
CA ASP A 83 1.61 39.86 0.13
C ASP A 83 1.91 38.49 -0.50
N HIS A 84 3.15 38.01 -0.39
CA HIS A 84 3.59 36.73 -0.93
C HIS A 84 4.69 36.09 -0.06
N LEU A 85 4.91 34.80 -0.28
CA LEU A 85 6.07 34.05 0.18
C LEU A 85 7.17 34.12 -0.88
N VAL A 86 8.40 34.37 -0.48
CA VAL A 86 9.57 34.33 -1.36
C VAL A 86 10.32 33.03 -1.13
N LEU A 87 10.59 32.28 -2.19
CA LEU A 87 11.39 31.05 -2.13
C LEU A 87 12.89 31.39 -2.26
N ASP A 88 13.68 30.86 -1.34
CA ASP A 88 15.13 31.00 -1.34
C ASP A 88 15.73 29.89 -2.18
N SER A 89 16.38 30.27 -3.27
CA SER A 89 16.80 29.32 -4.29
C SER A 89 18.11 29.73 -4.95
N GLU A 90 18.96 28.72 -5.14
CA GLU A 90 20.01 28.70 -6.15
C GLU A 90 19.40 28.23 -7.49
N VAL A 91 20.13 28.38 -8.59
CA VAL A 91 19.74 27.76 -9.87
C VAL A 91 20.33 26.35 -9.99
N LEU A 92 19.78 25.50 -10.85
CA LEU A 92 20.27 24.12 -11.01
C LEU A 92 21.78 24.08 -11.34
N ALA A 93 22.28 24.99 -12.17
CA ALA A 93 23.70 25.09 -12.54
C ALA A 93 24.64 25.26 -11.33
N GLU A 94 24.16 25.79 -10.20
CA GLU A 94 24.97 26.02 -9.00
C GLU A 94 25.07 24.76 -8.12
N LYS A 95 24.23 23.75 -8.34
CA LYS A 95 24.24 22.51 -7.54
C LYS A 95 25.46 21.63 -7.81
N ARG A 96 25.95 21.62 -9.05
CA ARG A 96 27.10 20.82 -9.52
C ARG A 96 27.68 21.45 -10.78
N ASP A 97 28.90 21.05 -11.13
CA ASP A 97 29.56 21.40 -12.40
C ASP A 97 28.93 20.66 -13.59
N PHE A 98 27.68 20.95 -13.90
CA PHE A 98 26.93 20.27 -14.96
C PHE A 98 27.47 20.60 -16.35
N CYS A 99 27.33 19.64 -17.28
CA CYS A 99 27.58 19.86 -18.69
C CYS A 99 26.54 20.81 -19.27
N GLU A 100 26.90 21.62 -20.27
CA GLU A 100 26.00 22.57 -20.94
C GLU A 100 24.78 21.90 -21.59
N SER A 101 24.85 20.60 -21.86
CA SER A 101 23.75 19.79 -22.42
C SER A 101 22.62 19.49 -21.42
N VAL A 102 22.83 19.72 -20.12
CA VAL A 102 21.81 19.50 -19.09
C VAL A 102 20.70 20.54 -19.23
N LYS A 103 19.45 20.09 -19.26
CA LYS A 103 18.29 20.99 -19.36
C LYS A 103 18.04 21.75 -18.06
N PHE A 104 17.43 22.94 -18.18
CA PHE A 104 16.94 23.76 -17.07
C PHE A 104 18.00 24.31 -16.11
N LEU A 105 19.25 24.40 -16.54
CA LEU A 105 20.38 24.87 -15.72
C LEU A 105 20.15 26.24 -15.05
N GLU A 106 19.46 27.14 -15.72
CA GLU A 106 19.20 28.50 -15.23
C GLU A 106 17.94 28.61 -14.36
N GLU A 107 17.19 27.52 -14.16
CA GLU A 107 15.97 27.54 -13.38
C GLU A 107 16.22 27.32 -11.87
N PRO A 108 15.40 27.93 -11.00
CA PRO A 108 15.56 27.80 -9.56
C PRO A 108 15.19 26.42 -9.04
N VAL A 109 15.81 25.97 -7.94
CA VAL A 109 15.61 24.64 -7.35
C VAL A 109 15.25 24.64 -5.84
N PRO A 110 14.19 25.33 -5.39
CA PRO A 110 13.88 25.45 -3.96
C PRO A 110 13.20 24.22 -3.35
N ALA A 111 12.54 23.37 -4.16
CA ALA A 111 11.78 22.23 -3.66
C ALA A 111 12.67 21.03 -3.30
N SER A 112 12.17 20.18 -2.39
CA SER A 112 12.86 18.97 -1.94
C SER A 112 12.21 17.68 -2.45
N CYS A 113 10.89 17.67 -2.51
CA CYS A 113 10.08 16.54 -3.00
C CYS A 113 8.85 17.06 -3.74
N THR A 114 8.06 16.12 -4.27
CA THR A 114 6.76 16.36 -4.92
C THR A 114 5.64 15.66 -4.15
N GLY A 115 4.41 16.09 -4.35
CA GLY A 115 3.21 15.36 -3.96
C GLY A 115 2.06 15.62 -4.93
N VAL A 116 0.90 15.03 -4.64
CA VAL A 116 -0.33 15.20 -5.43
C VAL A 116 -1.56 15.27 -4.55
N LEU A 117 -2.50 16.18 -4.86
CA LEU A 117 -3.78 16.31 -4.18
C LEU A 117 -4.72 15.13 -4.52
N VAL A 118 -5.08 14.32 -3.53
CA VAL A 118 -5.92 13.10 -3.67
C VAL A 118 -7.26 13.19 -2.95
N ALA A 119 -7.42 14.14 -2.01
CA ALA A 119 -8.70 14.60 -1.50
C ALA A 119 -8.66 16.12 -1.33
N GLN A 120 -9.77 16.77 -0.95
CA GLN A 120 -9.84 18.24 -0.86
C GLN A 120 -8.74 18.85 0.01
N ASP A 121 -8.30 18.15 1.05
CA ASP A 121 -7.28 18.56 2.01
C ASP A 121 -6.20 17.48 2.23
N ILE A 122 -6.10 16.45 1.38
CA ILE A 122 -5.12 15.37 1.54
C ILE A 122 -4.24 15.27 0.31
N ILE A 123 -2.93 15.26 0.52
CA ILE A 123 -1.96 14.97 -0.52
C ILE A 123 -1.33 13.58 -0.32
N ALA A 124 -0.95 12.93 -1.41
CA ALA A 124 -0.06 11.77 -1.41
C ALA A 124 1.36 12.20 -1.77
N THR A 125 2.37 11.63 -1.11
CA THR A 125 3.80 11.82 -1.40
C THR A 125 4.58 10.55 -1.05
N ALA A 126 5.87 10.49 -1.37
CA ALA A 126 6.71 9.37 -0.98
C ALA A 126 6.90 9.37 0.55
N GLY A 127 6.85 8.20 1.19
CA GLY A 127 7.03 8.05 2.63
C GLY A 127 8.38 8.58 3.10
N HIS A 128 9.45 8.39 2.31
CA HIS A 128 10.77 8.93 2.63
C HIS A 128 10.90 10.46 2.55
N CYS A 129 9.95 11.15 1.91
CA CYS A 129 9.89 12.61 1.92
C CYS A 129 9.30 13.15 3.23
N ALA A 130 8.48 12.34 3.91
CA ALA A 130 7.83 12.70 5.17
C ALA A 130 8.54 12.09 6.39
N ARG A 131 9.21 10.93 6.24
CA ARG A 131 9.80 10.18 7.35
C ARG A 131 10.91 10.97 8.07
N GLY A 132 10.80 11.01 9.40
CA GLY A 132 11.79 11.63 10.28
C GLY A 132 11.74 13.16 10.30
N GLU A 133 10.81 13.74 9.54
CA GLU A 133 10.51 15.16 9.49
C GLU A 133 9.09 15.36 10.02
N ARG A 134 8.79 16.53 10.58
CA ARG A 134 7.41 16.86 10.92
C ARG A 134 6.69 17.36 9.67
N VAL A 135 5.39 17.10 9.56
CA VAL A 135 4.57 17.64 8.45
C VAL A 135 4.60 19.17 8.38
N ASP A 136 4.91 19.84 9.49
CA ASP A 136 5.08 21.29 9.55
C ASP A 136 6.53 21.76 9.32
N ASP A 137 7.50 20.90 9.03
CA ASP A 137 8.83 21.31 8.55
C ASP A 137 8.80 21.74 7.06
N PHE A 138 7.74 21.36 6.36
CA PHE A 138 7.49 21.71 4.97
C PHE A 138 6.32 22.70 4.82
N LEU A 139 6.39 23.48 3.74
CA LEU A 139 5.26 24.14 3.12
C LEU A 139 4.91 23.38 1.84
N TYR A 140 3.62 23.20 1.61
CA TYR A 140 3.06 22.54 0.45
C TYR A 140 2.60 23.61 -0.52
N ILE A 141 3.35 23.79 -1.61
CA ILE A 141 3.20 24.91 -2.53
C ILE A 141 2.63 24.42 -3.85
N PHE A 142 1.40 24.83 -4.13
CA PHE A 142 0.77 24.58 -5.41
C PHE A 142 1.14 25.66 -6.44
N GLY A 143 1.01 25.33 -7.72
CA GLY A 143 1.24 26.29 -8.81
C GLY A 143 2.69 26.74 -8.97
N PHE A 144 3.67 26.02 -8.40
CA PHE A 144 5.09 26.27 -8.65
C PHE A 144 5.52 25.69 -10.01
N ASN A 145 5.08 26.33 -11.09
CA ASN A 145 5.34 25.91 -12.47
C ASN A 145 5.30 27.10 -13.43
N THR A 146 5.83 26.94 -14.64
CA THR A 146 5.89 28.03 -15.63
C THR A 146 4.54 28.45 -16.19
N ALA A 147 3.56 27.55 -16.27
CA ALA A 147 2.25 27.85 -16.84
C ALA A 147 1.45 28.80 -15.95
N GLU A 148 1.38 28.51 -14.64
CA GLU A 148 0.69 29.33 -13.65
C GLU A 148 1.47 30.62 -13.31
N ARG A 149 2.79 30.61 -13.53
CA ARG A 149 3.67 31.75 -13.24
C ARG A 149 4.11 32.55 -14.47
N ALA A 150 3.46 32.34 -15.61
CA ALA A 150 3.83 33.01 -16.87
C ALA A 150 3.90 34.55 -16.78
N ASN A 151 3.12 35.15 -15.88
CA ASN A 151 3.04 36.62 -15.69
C ASN A 151 3.66 37.12 -14.38
N GLY A 152 4.37 36.27 -13.62
CA GLY A 152 4.96 36.59 -12.32
C GLY A 152 6.38 36.05 -12.18
N THR A 153 7.02 36.26 -11.03
CA THR A 153 8.30 35.60 -10.74
C THR A 153 8.03 34.20 -10.20
N LEU A 154 8.79 33.20 -10.66
CA LEU A 154 8.68 31.81 -10.19
C LEU A 154 8.89 31.67 -8.68
N LEU A 155 9.66 32.57 -8.07
CA LEU A 155 10.03 32.54 -6.66
C LEU A 155 9.05 33.30 -5.74
N ASN A 156 8.12 34.08 -6.27
CA ASN A 156 7.14 34.80 -5.45
C ASN A 156 5.80 34.05 -5.50
N ILE A 157 5.45 33.41 -4.39
CA ILE A 157 4.29 32.54 -4.25
C ILE A 157 3.19 33.27 -3.47
N PRO A 158 1.99 33.49 -4.03
CA PRO A 158 0.89 34.09 -3.27
C PRO A 158 0.48 33.14 -2.14
N TYR A 159 0.13 33.70 -1.00
CA TYR A 159 -0.26 32.90 0.18
C TYR A 159 -1.48 32.00 -0.04
N THR A 160 -2.26 32.22 -1.11
CA THR A 160 -3.37 31.35 -1.52
C THR A 160 -2.90 29.99 -2.05
N ASP A 161 -1.66 29.91 -2.55
CA ASP A 161 -1.05 28.67 -3.05
C ASP A 161 -0.17 27.97 -2.01
N VAL A 162 0.02 28.57 -0.82
CA VAL A 162 0.86 28.04 0.26
C VAL A 162 -0.01 27.35 1.30
N TYR A 163 0.33 26.11 1.64
CA TYR A 163 -0.39 25.29 2.61
C TYR A 163 0.58 24.73 3.65
N GLU A 164 0.06 24.48 4.85
CA GLU A 164 0.77 23.86 5.95
C GLU A 164 0.16 22.48 6.24
N GLY A 165 1.01 21.52 6.60
CA GLY A 165 0.58 20.19 7.03
C GLY A 165 -0.04 20.24 8.42
N LYS A 166 -1.16 19.55 8.59
CA LYS A 166 -1.86 19.34 9.86
C LYS A 166 -1.40 18.06 10.55
N GLU A 167 -1.37 16.95 9.82
CA GLU A 167 -0.99 15.63 10.32
C GLU A 167 -0.57 14.70 9.18
N GLU A 168 0.25 13.69 9.48
CA GLU A 168 0.47 12.54 8.61
C GLU A 168 -0.61 11.50 8.92
N VAL A 169 -1.56 11.34 8.00
CA VAL A 169 -2.75 10.48 8.17
C VAL A 169 -2.35 9.01 8.30
N ALA A 170 -1.42 8.59 7.45
CA ALA A 170 -0.79 7.29 7.44
C ALA A 170 0.42 7.34 6.51
N SER A 171 1.40 6.51 6.79
CA SER A 171 2.56 6.33 5.93
C SER A 171 3.07 4.90 6.00
N GLU A 172 3.93 4.56 5.05
CA GLU A 172 4.69 3.34 5.03
C GLU A 172 6.06 3.61 4.39
N TYR A 173 7.15 3.20 5.05
CA TYR A 173 8.48 3.27 4.47
C TYR A 173 9.33 2.07 4.84
N ARG A 174 9.75 1.30 3.83
CA ARG A 174 10.68 0.17 3.95
C ARG A 174 10.23 -0.91 4.95
N ASN A 175 8.92 -1.15 5.05
CA ASN A 175 8.30 -2.14 5.94
C ASN A 175 8.38 -1.71 7.42
N SER A 176 8.14 -0.42 7.70
CA SER A 176 8.21 0.12 9.06
C SER A 176 7.22 -0.55 10.00
N ASP A 177 6.07 -1.02 9.47
CA ASP A 177 4.94 -1.41 10.31
C ASP A 177 4.43 -2.84 10.09
N THR A 178 4.85 -3.56 9.05
CA THR A 178 4.19 -4.84 8.64
C THR A 178 5.11 -6.04 8.43
N GLU A 179 6.43 -5.89 8.48
CA GLU A 179 7.43 -6.97 8.20
C GLU A 179 7.18 -7.78 6.91
N ASP A 180 6.35 -7.27 6.00
CA ASP A 180 5.85 -8.00 4.81
C ASP A 180 6.78 -7.92 3.59
N ASN A 181 7.87 -7.16 3.72
CA ASN A 181 8.86 -6.90 2.67
C ASN A 181 8.27 -6.36 1.35
N ARG A 182 7.12 -5.69 1.39
CA ARG A 182 6.49 -5.07 0.22
C ARG A 182 7.30 -3.90 -0.34
N LYS A 183 8.19 -3.32 0.47
CA LYS A 183 8.99 -2.12 0.13
C LYS A 183 8.09 -1.00 -0.39
N ALA A 184 6.91 -0.83 0.21
CA ALA A 184 6.09 0.35 -0.05
C ALA A 184 6.78 1.61 0.52
N ASP A 185 6.46 2.76 -0.05
CA ASP A 185 7.07 4.06 0.25
C ASP A 185 6.08 5.16 -0.08
N TRP A 186 5.15 5.43 0.82
CA TRP A 186 4.10 6.42 0.62
C TRP A 186 3.73 7.09 1.93
N SER A 187 3.17 8.29 1.84
CA SER A 187 2.60 9.04 2.95
C SER A 187 1.38 9.82 2.45
N LEU A 188 0.34 9.85 3.27
CA LEU A 188 -0.82 10.72 3.11
C LEU A 188 -0.74 11.83 4.15
N ILE A 189 -0.74 13.08 3.70
CA ILE A 189 -0.62 14.25 4.56
C ILE A 189 -1.89 15.07 4.45
N ARG A 190 -2.53 15.32 5.59
CA ARG A 190 -3.67 16.24 5.67
C ARG A 190 -3.16 17.67 5.85
N LEU A 191 -3.71 18.59 5.07
CA LEU A 191 -3.46 20.03 5.14
C LEU A 191 -4.40 20.71 6.14
N TRP A 192 -3.99 21.86 6.68
CA TRP A 192 -4.84 22.62 7.62
C TRP A 192 -6.14 23.16 7.03
N ARG A 193 -6.20 23.28 5.70
CA ARG A 193 -7.38 23.78 4.99
C ARG A 193 -7.52 23.06 3.64
N PRO A 194 -8.76 22.88 3.15
CA PRO A 194 -8.99 22.45 1.78
C PRO A 194 -8.28 23.35 0.77
N VAL A 195 -7.81 22.74 -0.32
CA VAL A 195 -7.11 23.43 -1.40
C VAL A 195 -8.15 24.12 -2.29
N ALA A 196 -8.14 25.45 -2.28
CA ALA A 196 -9.11 26.24 -3.04
C ALA A 196 -8.76 26.29 -4.53
N GLY A 197 -9.76 26.16 -5.39
CA GLY A 197 -9.61 26.33 -6.84
C GLY A 197 -8.89 25.19 -7.56
N ARG A 198 -8.54 24.10 -6.88
CA ARG A 198 -7.87 22.91 -7.45
C ARG A 198 -8.69 21.67 -7.11
N GLN A 199 -8.81 20.76 -8.07
CA GLN A 199 -9.54 19.50 -7.87
C GLN A 199 -8.57 18.36 -7.54
N PRO A 200 -8.90 17.49 -6.57
CA PRO A 200 -8.15 16.26 -6.36
C PRO A 200 -8.18 15.38 -7.60
N VAL A 201 -7.11 14.63 -7.82
CA VAL A 201 -7.04 13.70 -8.95
C VAL A 201 -7.86 12.43 -8.69
N VAL A 202 -8.33 11.80 -9.77
CA VAL A 202 -8.95 10.48 -9.68
C VAL A 202 -7.86 9.46 -9.40
N THR A 203 -7.95 8.79 -8.26
CA THR A 203 -6.96 7.81 -7.78
C THR A 203 -7.41 6.40 -8.15
N ARG A 204 -6.48 5.55 -8.64
CA ARG A 204 -6.78 4.13 -8.81
C ARG A 204 -7.01 3.48 -7.45
N MET A 205 -8.22 2.98 -7.23
CA MET A 205 -8.62 2.39 -5.95
C MET A 205 -8.38 0.88 -5.87
N GLU A 206 -8.30 0.20 -7.00
CA GLU A 206 -8.12 -1.26 -7.07
C GLU A 206 -7.45 -1.70 -8.38
N GLY A 207 -6.95 -2.92 -8.38
CA GLY A 207 -6.41 -3.60 -9.53
C GLY A 207 -5.01 -3.17 -9.93
N ARG A 208 -4.49 -3.87 -10.94
CA ARG A 208 -3.39 -3.37 -11.78
C ARG A 208 -4.00 -2.73 -13.02
N PHE A 209 -3.25 -1.87 -13.68
CA PHE A 209 -3.63 -1.32 -14.98
C PHE A 209 -2.85 -2.01 -16.09
N ALA A 210 -3.44 -2.03 -17.28
CA ALA A 210 -2.86 -2.60 -18.50
C ALA A 210 -2.60 -1.49 -19.54
N SER A 211 -1.98 -0.40 -19.12
CA SER A 211 -1.61 0.70 -20.01
C SER A 211 -0.11 0.74 -20.18
N ASP A 212 0.31 0.94 -21.43
CA ASP A 212 1.70 1.13 -21.82
C ASP A 212 2.12 2.61 -21.76
N HIS A 213 1.17 3.53 -21.56
CA HIS A 213 1.43 4.96 -21.65
C HIS A 213 1.20 5.66 -20.32
N LEU A 214 2.28 6.24 -19.80
CA LEU A 214 2.31 6.92 -18.52
C LEU A 214 2.85 8.33 -18.71
N TYR A 215 2.66 9.19 -17.73
CA TYR A 215 3.46 10.40 -17.63
C TYR A 215 3.58 10.81 -16.18
N VAL A 216 4.63 11.57 -15.88
CA VAL A 216 4.85 12.15 -14.56
C VAL A 216 4.77 13.67 -14.65
N ILE A 217 4.26 14.27 -13.59
CA ILE A 217 4.40 15.71 -13.34
C ILE A 217 5.07 15.85 -11.97
N GLY A 218 6.12 16.65 -11.88
CA GLY A 218 6.75 16.87 -10.58
C GLY A 218 7.93 17.82 -10.59
N HIS A 219 8.64 17.86 -9.47
CA HIS A 219 9.69 18.84 -9.18
C HIS A 219 11.10 18.19 -9.19
N PRO A 220 11.61 17.74 -10.36
CA PRO A 220 12.97 17.17 -10.47
C PRO A 220 14.01 18.12 -9.90
N GLN A 221 14.88 17.64 -9.03
CA GLN A 221 15.95 18.37 -8.35
C GLN A 221 15.49 19.63 -7.60
N GLY A 222 14.18 19.78 -7.38
CA GLY A 222 13.57 20.97 -6.79
C GLY A 222 13.08 22.02 -7.78
N LEU A 223 13.16 21.76 -9.09
CA LEU A 223 12.75 22.66 -10.17
C LEU A 223 11.25 23.00 -10.12
N PRO A 224 10.80 24.08 -10.81
CA PRO A 224 9.40 24.25 -11.18
C PRO A 224 8.88 23.00 -11.88
N ALA A 225 7.58 22.72 -11.73
CA ALA A 225 7.02 21.45 -12.19
C ALA A 225 7.37 21.18 -13.65
N LYS A 226 7.89 19.98 -13.94
CA LYS A 226 8.11 19.46 -15.29
C LYS A 226 7.10 18.39 -15.58
N THR A 227 6.65 18.32 -16.83
CA THR A 227 5.84 17.21 -17.33
C THR A 227 6.63 16.39 -18.33
N THR A 228 6.40 15.08 -18.35
CA THR A 228 6.94 14.16 -19.35
C THR A 228 5.89 13.67 -20.35
N LYS A 229 4.72 14.32 -20.41
CA LYS A 229 3.70 14.01 -21.44
C LYS A 229 4.36 14.06 -22.82
N ARG A 230 4.38 12.94 -23.56
CA ARG A 230 5.13 12.85 -24.82
C ARG A 230 4.50 13.63 -25.98
N THR A 231 3.17 13.74 -26.03
CA THR A 231 2.47 14.64 -26.96
C THR A 231 1.69 15.71 -26.19
N GLU A 232 1.42 16.88 -26.80
CA GLU A 232 0.63 17.93 -26.15
C GLU A 232 -0.86 17.57 -26.03
N GLU A 233 -1.36 16.66 -26.86
CA GLU A 233 -2.79 16.34 -26.94
C GLU A 233 -3.15 14.99 -26.31
N THR A 234 -2.32 13.96 -26.44
CA THR A 234 -2.71 12.58 -26.04
C THR A 234 -1.80 11.97 -24.98
N GLY A 235 -0.53 12.40 -24.88
CA GLY A 235 0.47 11.70 -24.08
C GLY A 235 0.86 10.31 -24.63
N LEU A 236 0.37 9.94 -25.82
CA LEU A 236 0.59 8.63 -26.43
C LEU A 236 1.64 8.74 -27.54
N ASP A 237 2.66 7.89 -27.49
CA ASP A 237 3.58 7.63 -28.60
C ASP A 237 3.67 6.11 -28.86
N ALA A 238 4.59 5.67 -29.71
CA ALA A 238 4.74 4.23 -29.98
C ALA A 238 5.52 3.46 -28.88
N THR A 239 6.01 4.16 -27.85
CA THR A 239 6.94 3.62 -26.86
C THR A 239 6.18 3.21 -25.61
N THR A 240 6.21 1.92 -25.29
CA THR A 240 5.73 1.46 -23.98
C THR A 240 6.65 2.00 -22.88
N MET A 241 6.05 2.59 -21.85
CA MET A 241 6.73 3.05 -20.66
C MET A 241 6.70 1.99 -19.57
N MET A 242 5.90 0.93 -19.69
CA MET A 242 5.88 -0.14 -18.72
C MET A 242 7.13 -1.03 -18.87
N LEU A 243 7.85 -1.26 -17.76
CA LEU A 243 8.99 -2.17 -17.70
C LEU A 243 8.64 -3.45 -16.95
N ASN A 244 7.98 -3.30 -15.80
CA ASN A 244 7.61 -4.42 -14.95
C ASN A 244 6.34 -4.10 -14.16
N ASN A 245 5.28 -4.86 -14.44
CA ASN A 245 3.98 -4.71 -13.77
C ASN A 245 3.69 -5.88 -12.80
N GLU A 246 4.66 -6.76 -12.53
CA GLU A 246 4.45 -7.96 -11.71
C GLU A 246 4.39 -7.68 -10.20
N PRO A 247 5.08 -6.63 -9.73
CA PRO A 247 4.93 -5.98 -8.44
C PRO A 247 3.50 -5.88 -7.88
N ASN A 248 3.22 -6.36 -6.66
CA ASN A 248 1.94 -6.03 -6.00
C ASN A 248 1.89 -4.57 -5.54
N ALA A 249 2.96 -4.08 -4.89
CA ALA A 249 2.99 -2.75 -4.28
C ALA A 249 3.53 -1.63 -5.18
N TRP A 250 4.23 -1.99 -6.26
CA TRP A 250 4.83 -1.05 -7.20
C TRP A 250 4.74 -1.59 -8.64
N PHE A 251 5.06 -0.75 -9.62
CA PHE A 251 5.47 -1.14 -10.97
C PHE A 251 6.73 -0.34 -11.36
N ASP A 252 7.53 -0.86 -12.28
CA ASP A 252 8.68 -0.13 -12.83
C ASP A 252 8.33 0.43 -14.21
N ALA A 253 8.72 1.68 -14.46
CA ALA A 253 8.42 2.39 -15.69
C ALA A 253 9.59 3.23 -16.23
N ARG A 254 9.57 3.48 -17.54
CA ARG A 254 10.45 4.41 -18.26
C ARG A 254 9.95 5.83 -18.05
N LEU A 255 10.38 6.47 -16.96
CA LEU A 255 9.98 7.84 -16.64
C LEU A 255 11.22 8.74 -16.61
N ASP A 256 11.17 9.87 -17.30
CA ASP A 256 12.24 10.88 -17.25
C ASP A 256 12.13 11.66 -15.94
N THR A 257 12.72 11.11 -14.89
CA THR A 257 12.75 11.72 -13.57
C THR A 257 14.17 12.10 -13.14
N TYR A 258 14.24 12.78 -12.01
CA TYR A 258 15.43 13.00 -11.21
C TYR A 258 15.02 12.91 -9.74
N GLY A 259 15.95 12.69 -8.83
CA GLY A 259 15.78 12.97 -7.41
C GLY A 259 15.13 14.33 -7.19
N GLY A 260 14.18 14.40 -6.26
CA GLY A 260 13.19 15.48 -6.16
C GLY A 260 11.83 15.13 -6.75
N ASN A 261 11.76 14.20 -7.72
CA ASN A 261 10.49 13.59 -8.14
C ASN A 261 9.91 12.59 -7.15
N SER A 262 10.57 12.34 -6.03
CA SER A 262 9.99 11.53 -4.97
C SER A 262 8.62 12.09 -4.58
N GLY A 263 7.58 11.27 -4.70
CA GLY A 263 6.18 11.62 -4.50
C GLY A 263 5.46 12.19 -5.73
N SER A 264 6.12 12.32 -6.88
CA SER A 264 5.50 12.82 -8.11
C SER A 264 4.40 11.87 -8.60
N PRO A 265 3.21 12.38 -8.95
CA PRO A 265 2.14 11.57 -9.52
C PRO A 265 2.50 11.00 -10.88
N VAL A 266 2.21 9.70 -11.04
CA VAL A 266 2.29 8.99 -12.32
C VAL A 266 0.89 8.71 -12.79
N PHE A 267 0.53 9.32 -13.92
CA PHE A 267 -0.80 9.21 -14.50
C PHE A 267 -0.79 8.25 -15.68
N ASN A 268 -1.88 7.51 -15.82
CA ASN A 268 -2.22 6.82 -17.06
C ASN A 268 -2.58 7.87 -18.13
N ALA A 269 -1.84 7.86 -19.25
CA ALA A 269 -2.02 8.85 -20.30
C ALA A 269 -3.37 8.73 -21.02
N GLU A 270 -3.95 7.53 -21.06
CA GLU A 270 -5.21 7.24 -21.75
C GLU A 270 -6.43 7.63 -20.90
N THR A 271 -6.34 7.43 -19.58
CA THR A 271 -7.50 7.59 -18.68
C THR A 271 -7.40 8.81 -17.75
N GLY A 272 -6.20 9.37 -17.57
CA GLY A 272 -5.93 10.45 -16.61
C GLY A 272 -5.94 10.01 -15.15
N VAL A 273 -6.11 8.71 -14.86
CA VAL A 273 -6.11 8.16 -13.50
C VAL A 273 -4.70 8.17 -12.92
N LEU A 274 -4.59 8.53 -11.64
CA LEU A 274 -3.35 8.40 -10.86
C LEU A 274 -3.09 6.91 -10.57
N GLU A 275 -2.03 6.38 -11.16
CA GLU A 275 -1.62 4.98 -11.03
C GLU A 275 -0.70 4.76 -9.83
N GLY A 276 0.01 5.80 -9.42
CA GLY A 276 0.93 5.74 -8.30
C GLY A 276 1.82 6.97 -8.19
N ILE A 277 2.82 6.88 -7.33
CA ILE A 277 3.79 7.94 -7.05
C ILE A 277 5.23 7.42 -7.21
N VAL A 278 6.11 8.24 -7.78
CA VAL A 278 7.53 7.88 -7.97
C VAL A 278 8.25 7.84 -6.63
N VAL A 279 9.02 6.78 -6.36
CA VAL A 279 9.68 6.61 -5.06
C VAL A 279 11.16 6.25 -5.15
N ARG A 280 11.60 5.64 -6.25
CA ARG A 280 12.98 5.15 -6.42
C ARG A 280 13.35 5.12 -7.88
N GLY A 281 14.64 5.25 -8.13
CA GLY A 281 15.28 5.05 -9.42
C GLY A 281 16.78 4.92 -9.24
N ASP A 282 17.48 4.79 -10.36
CA ASP A 282 18.94 4.78 -10.44
C ASP A 282 19.55 6.17 -10.15
N SER A 283 20.88 6.26 -10.25
CA SER A 283 21.61 7.52 -10.28
C SER A 283 21.22 8.37 -11.48
N ASP A 284 20.91 9.64 -11.23
CA ASP A 284 20.54 10.60 -12.27
C ASP A 284 21.76 11.15 -13.03
N TRP A 285 22.94 11.10 -12.40
CA TRP A 285 24.12 11.85 -12.82
C TRP A 285 25.37 10.98 -12.92
N VAL A 286 26.15 11.18 -13.98
CA VAL A 286 27.45 10.55 -14.22
C VAL A 286 28.50 11.64 -14.46
N LYS A 287 29.71 11.45 -13.92
CA LYS A 287 30.86 12.33 -14.24
C LYS A 287 31.35 12.00 -15.65
N ASP A 288 31.31 12.99 -16.54
CA ASP A 288 31.97 12.94 -17.84
C ASP A 288 33.44 13.31 -17.67
N THR A 289 34.33 12.35 -17.86
CA THR A 289 35.77 12.56 -17.68
C THR A 289 36.42 13.25 -18.87
N GLU A 290 35.81 13.22 -20.05
CA GLU A 290 36.37 13.87 -21.25
C GLU A 290 36.04 15.36 -21.26
N ALA A 291 34.78 15.71 -20.94
CA ALA A 291 34.31 17.08 -20.87
C ALA A 291 34.53 17.74 -19.49
N ASP A 292 35.01 16.99 -18.50
CA ASP A 292 35.21 17.39 -17.10
C ASP A 292 33.97 18.03 -16.45
N CYS A 293 32.78 17.49 -16.73
CA CYS A 293 31.51 18.00 -16.21
C CYS A 293 30.61 16.84 -15.75
N VAL A 294 29.46 17.15 -15.15
CA VAL A 294 28.45 16.17 -14.74
C VAL A 294 27.33 16.16 -15.77
N ARG A 295 27.09 15.01 -16.40
CA ARG A 295 26.00 14.82 -17.36
C ARG A 295 24.91 13.94 -16.78
N GLN A 296 23.74 13.99 -17.39
CA GLN A 296 22.67 13.03 -17.11
C GLN A 296 23.12 11.60 -17.45
N SER A 297 22.70 10.65 -16.62
CA SER A 297 22.82 9.21 -16.88
C SER A 297 22.06 8.80 -18.15
N GLN A 298 22.63 7.91 -18.94
CA GLN A 298 22.08 7.41 -20.19
C GLN A 298 21.99 5.89 -20.15
N CYS A 299 20.80 5.37 -20.40
CA CYS A 299 20.54 3.93 -20.44
C CYS A 299 20.35 3.47 -21.90
N PRO A 300 20.93 2.34 -22.31
CA PRO A 300 21.69 1.38 -21.50
C PRO A 300 23.20 1.69 -21.41
N ALA A 301 23.67 2.84 -21.92
CA ALA A 301 25.09 3.14 -22.08
C ALA A 301 25.87 3.17 -20.75
N ASP A 302 25.25 3.61 -19.67
CA ASP A 302 25.86 3.78 -18.35
C ASP A 302 25.62 2.58 -17.40
N ILE A 303 25.15 1.44 -17.89
CA ILE A 303 25.01 0.24 -17.05
C ILE A 303 26.37 -0.11 -16.41
N GLY A 304 26.39 -0.27 -15.08
CA GLY A 304 27.59 -0.60 -14.31
C GLY A 304 28.48 0.60 -14.01
N VAL A 305 28.15 1.79 -14.49
CA VAL A 305 28.84 3.04 -14.13
C VAL A 305 28.40 3.47 -12.72
N TYR A 306 29.36 3.90 -11.91
CA TYR A 306 29.07 4.49 -10.60
C TYR A 306 28.62 5.95 -10.81
N GLY A 307 27.36 6.21 -10.50
CA GLY A 307 26.80 7.54 -10.57
C GLY A 307 27.17 8.41 -9.37
N VAL A 308 27.03 9.71 -9.56
CA VAL A 308 27.51 10.74 -8.60
C VAL A 308 26.56 10.87 -7.41
N ASP A 309 25.28 10.55 -7.59
CA ASP A 309 24.25 10.74 -6.58
C ASP A 309 23.72 9.44 -5.96
N ARG A 310 23.67 8.33 -6.70
CA ARG A 310 23.08 7.07 -6.23
C ARG A 310 23.76 5.83 -6.84
N GLY A 311 24.85 5.41 -6.23
CA GLY A 311 25.42 4.08 -6.44
C GLY A 311 25.68 3.72 -7.90
N THR A 312 25.62 2.43 -8.21
CA THR A 312 25.82 1.92 -9.58
C THR A 312 24.50 1.96 -10.35
N ILE A 313 24.56 2.36 -11.63
CA ILE A 313 23.39 2.41 -12.52
C ILE A 313 23.09 1.01 -13.08
N ASP A 314 21.87 0.51 -12.84
CA ASP A 314 21.44 -0.81 -13.33
C ASP A 314 20.52 -0.75 -14.57
N CYS A 315 19.94 0.42 -14.83
CA CYS A 315 18.94 0.70 -15.86
C CYS A 315 17.67 -0.13 -15.68
N ASP A 316 17.19 -0.24 -14.44
CA ASP A 316 15.96 -0.98 -14.10
C ASP A 316 14.68 -0.13 -14.27
N GLY A 317 14.83 1.20 -14.40
CA GLY A 317 13.72 2.14 -14.51
C GLY A 317 13.39 2.85 -13.20
N GLU A 318 12.28 3.58 -13.22
CA GLU A 318 11.74 4.26 -12.05
C GLU A 318 10.68 3.38 -11.41
N SER A 319 10.83 3.08 -10.12
CA SER A 319 9.81 2.38 -9.35
C SER A 319 8.74 3.34 -8.86
N VAL A 320 7.50 3.00 -9.16
CA VAL A 320 6.30 3.74 -8.82
C VAL A 320 5.49 2.93 -7.82
N VAL A 321 5.31 3.43 -6.60
CA VAL A 321 4.41 2.80 -5.62
C VAL A 321 2.98 3.00 -6.09
N ARG A 322 2.22 1.92 -6.16
CA ARG A 322 0.84 1.94 -6.65
C ARG A 322 -0.06 2.73 -5.73
N ALA A 323 -0.99 3.48 -6.32
CA ALA A 323 -2.03 4.17 -5.56
C ALA A 323 -2.89 3.22 -4.71
N THR A 324 -3.02 1.96 -5.15
CA THR A 324 -3.74 0.91 -4.41
C THR A 324 -3.12 0.58 -3.06
N GLU A 325 -1.85 0.93 -2.80
CA GLU A 325 -1.22 0.75 -1.48
C GLU A 325 -1.81 1.68 -0.41
N PHE A 326 -2.29 2.87 -0.79
CA PHE A 326 -2.88 3.86 0.12
C PHE A 326 -4.38 4.09 -0.12
N ALA A 327 -4.97 3.46 -1.13
CA ALA A 327 -6.37 3.63 -1.52
C ALA A 327 -7.36 3.36 -0.37
N GLY A 328 -7.13 2.33 0.45
CA GLY A 328 -8.03 2.03 1.56
C GLY A 328 -7.98 3.05 2.70
N VAL A 329 -6.82 3.65 2.95
CA VAL A 329 -6.72 4.79 3.88
C VAL A 329 -7.43 6.01 3.30
N LEU A 330 -7.30 6.25 1.99
CA LEU A 330 -8.00 7.34 1.32
C LEU A 330 -9.53 7.16 1.40
N ASP A 331 -10.05 5.96 1.12
CA ASP A 331 -11.48 5.63 1.27
C ASP A 331 -11.97 5.88 2.70
N ARG A 332 -11.17 5.51 3.71
CA ARG A 332 -11.48 5.78 5.12
C ARG A 332 -11.61 7.27 5.40
N GLU A 333 -10.65 8.08 4.97
CA GLU A 333 -10.69 9.53 5.23
C GLU A 333 -11.81 10.22 4.46
N LEU A 334 -12.07 9.80 3.22
CA LEU A 334 -13.22 10.27 2.46
C LEU A 334 -14.52 9.95 3.19
N ARG A 335 -14.70 8.73 3.74
CA ARG A 335 -15.86 8.39 4.55
C ARG A 335 -15.97 9.24 5.81
N ARG A 336 -14.85 9.45 6.53
CA ARG A 336 -14.81 10.26 7.76
C ARG A 336 -15.23 11.71 7.53
N SER A 337 -14.88 12.30 6.38
CA SER A 337 -15.28 13.67 6.03
C SER A 337 -16.82 13.86 5.93
N HIS A 338 -17.58 12.77 5.84
CA HIS A 338 -19.05 12.76 5.78
C HIS A 338 -19.71 12.40 7.12
N THR A 339 -18.95 12.28 8.21
CA THR A 339 -19.49 11.89 9.52
C THR A 339 -20.45 12.97 10.04
N PRO A 340 -21.66 12.61 10.52
CA PRO A 340 -22.69 13.56 10.92
C PRO A 340 -22.24 14.50 12.05
N ALA A 341 -22.72 15.75 12.01
CA ALA A 341 -22.32 16.82 12.95
C ALA A 341 -22.73 16.58 14.43
N ASN A 342 -23.68 15.68 14.68
CA ASN A 342 -24.16 15.37 16.03
C ASN A 342 -23.39 14.20 16.62
N VAL A 343 -22.26 14.47 17.24
CA VAL A 343 -21.44 13.47 17.94
C VAL A 343 -21.27 13.84 19.41
N VAL A 344 -21.20 12.83 20.28
CA VAL A 344 -20.89 12.99 21.69
C VAL A 344 -19.51 12.37 21.95
N SER A 345 -18.62 13.14 22.58
CA SER A 345 -17.30 12.64 22.99
C SER A 345 -17.33 12.21 24.46
N HIS A 346 -16.89 10.98 24.72
CA HIS A 346 -16.67 10.44 26.06
C HIS A 346 -15.18 10.21 26.26
N GLN A 347 -14.51 11.13 26.95
CA GLN A 347 -13.09 11.02 27.27
C GLN A 347 -12.86 10.24 28.57
N LEU A 348 -11.91 9.32 28.53
CA LEU A 348 -11.40 8.58 29.67
C LEU A 348 -10.01 9.08 30.02
N GLY A 349 -9.84 9.54 31.27
CA GLY A 349 -8.53 9.80 31.85
C GLY A 349 -7.84 8.50 32.23
N ALA A 350 -6.51 8.51 32.21
CA ALA A 350 -5.72 7.37 32.67
C ALA A 350 -5.94 7.14 34.18
N LEU A 351 -6.00 5.87 34.59
CA LEU A 351 -6.14 5.45 35.99
C LEU A 351 -4.94 5.97 36.79
N GLY A 352 -5.17 6.69 37.88
CA GLY A 352 -4.12 7.41 38.62
C GLY A 352 -3.95 8.87 38.22
N GLY A 353 -4.66 9.34 37.18
CA GLY A 353 -4.66 10.72 36.71
C GLY A 353 -3.30 11.18 36.20
N ASP A 354 -3.14 12.50 36.08
CA ASP A 354 -1.91 13.12 35.56
C ASP A 354 -0.68 12.84 36.43
N ALA A 355 -0.88 12.48 37.71
CA ALA A 355 0.20 12.22 38.67
C ALA A 355 1.04 10.97 38.36
N GLN A 356 0.56 10.08 37.48
CA GLN A 356 1.35 8.92 37.04
C GLN A 356 2.43 9.29 36.01
N PHE A 357 2.27 10.44 35.33
CA PHE A 357 3.20 10.89 34.30
C PHE A 357 4.29 11.80 34.90
N PRO A 358 5.50 11.82 34.31
CA PRO A 358 5.92 11.06 33.15
C PRO A 358 6.18 9.57 33.46
N LEU A 359 5.71 8.68 32.60
CA LEU A 359 5.95 7.24 32.71
C LEU A 359 7.19 6.86 31.87
N PRO A 360 8.25 6.31 32.46
CA PRO A 360 9.43 5.90 31.70
C PRO A 360 9.13 4.70 30.80
N VAL A 361 9.56 4.77 29.54
CA VAL A 361 9.58 3.66 28.60
C VAL A 361 11.03 3.18 28.51
N PRO A 362 11.35 1.98 29.02
CA PRO A 362 12.72 1.48 28.98
C PRO A 362 13.18 1.18 27.54
N ASP A 363 14.49 1.20 27.33
CA ASP A 363 15.17 0.82 26.09
C ASP A 363 14.79 -0.60 25.63
N TYR A 364 14.69 -0.79 24.31
CA TYR A 364 14.26 -2.05 23.72
C TYR A 364 15.10 -3.25 24.18
N SER A 365 14.41 -4.25 24.72
CA SER A 365 14.94 -5.62 24.74
C SER A 365 13.88 -6.65 24.35
N ARG A 366 14.35 -7.81 23.85
CA ARG A 366 13.48 -8.88 23.34
C ARG A 366 12.45 -9.35 24.38
N ASP A 367 12.84 -9.41 25.65
CA ASP A 367 12.00 -9.89 26.75
C ASP A 367 11.26 -8.77 27.49
N GLN A 368 11.43 -7.52 27.06
CA GLN A 368 10.81 -6.38 27.70
C GLN A 368 9.30 -6.35 27.44
N LEU A 369 8.55 -6.23 28.53
CA LEU A 369 7.11 -5.99 28.50
C LEU A 369 6.81 -4.51 28.18
N PRO A 370 5.71 -4.23 27.47
CA PRO A 370 5.26 -2.87 27.25
C PRO A 370 4.90 -2.17 28.57
N VAL A 371 5.00 -0.84 28.57
CA VAL A 371 4.45 0.04 29.60
C VAL A 371 2.96 0.14 29.40
N ASN A 372 2.19 -0.10 30.46
CA ASN A 372 0.73 -0.14 30.39
C ASN A 372 0.10 1.10 31.03
N ILE A 373 -0.84 1.72 30.31
CA ILE A 373 -1.66 2.82 30.78
C ILE A 373 -3.12 2.37 30.70
N THR A 374 -3.76 2.21 31.85
CA THR A 374 -5.13 1.71 31.94
C THR A 374 -6.12 2.85 31.99
N PHE A 375 -7.23 2.72 31.25
CA PHE A 375 -8.38 3.60 31.25
C PHE A 375 -9.57 2.83 31.84
N GLU A 376 -10.16 3.34 32.91
CA GLU A 376 -11.33 2.75 33.57
C GLU A 376 -12.58 3.63 33.40
N ASN A 377 -13.73 3.06 33.78
CA ASN A 377 -15.02 3.77 33.89
C ASN A 377 -15.61 4.23 32.55
N LEU A 378 -15.51 3.41 31.49
CA LEU A 378 -16.30 3.69 30.29
C LEU A 378 -17.80 3.70 30.66
N PRO A 379 -18.50 4.84 30.53
CA PRO A 379 -19.93 4.86 30.78
C PRO A 379 -20.64 4.00 29.74
N THR A 380 -21.84 3.50 30.08
CA THR A 380 -22.68 2.84 29.08
C THR A 380 -22.94 3.80 27.91
N LEU A 381 -22.37 3.49 26.75
CA LEU A 381 -22.50 4.33 25.56
C LEU A 381 -23.90 4.13 24.97
N SER A 382 -24.65 5.23 24.81
CA SER A 382 -25.94 5.23 24.12
C SER A 382 -25.75 5.72 22.69
N GLY A 383 -25.60 4.79 21.75
CA GLY A 383 -25.39 5.09 20.33
C GLY A 383 -24.35 4.16 19.68
N THR A 384 -23.93 4.50 18.46
CA THR A 384 -22.90 3.76 17.73
C THR A 384 -21.56 4.47 17.89
N ILE A 385 -20.53 3.73 18.32
CA ILE A 385 -19.15 4.24 18.29
C ILE A 385 -18.80 4.45 16.82
N ILE A 386 -18.43 5.67 16.46
CA ILE A 386 -18.01 6.02 15.10
C ILE A 386 -16.50 6.13 15.00
N SER A 387 -15.85 6.54 16.09
CA SER A 387 -14.39 6.63 16.16
C SER A 387 -13.94 6.57 17.62
N VAL A 388 -12.74 6.06 17.84
CA VAL A 388 -12.03 6.10 19.12
C VAL A 388 -10.71 6.82 18.88
N ALA A 389 -10.54 7.98 19.52
CA ALA A 389 -9.33 8.77 19.45
C ALA A 389 -8.40 8.41 20.61
N VAL A 390 -7.12 8.23 20.31
CA VAL A 390 -6.07 7.96 21.29
C VAL A 390 -5.04 9.07 21.20
N ASP A 391 -5.08 9.98 22.16
CA ASP A 391 -4.12 11.07 22.28
C ASP A 391 -3.01 10.64 23.23
N VAL A 392 -1.76 10.74 22.78
CA VAL A 392 -0.59 10.42 23.60
C VAL A 392 0.53 11.40 23.29
N THR A 393 1.14 11.94 24.34
CA THR A 393 2.32 12.79 24.21
C THR A 393 3.52 12.04 24.74
N VAL A 394 4.60 12.00 23.96
CA VAL A 394 5.85 11.35 24.34
C VAL A 394 7.07 12.24 24.18
N GLU A 395 8.09 11.94 24.98
CA GLU A 395 9.44 12.44 24.90
C GLU A 395 10.39 11.27 24.59
N HIS A 396 11.40 11.49 23.76
CA HIS A 396 12.45 10.52 23.43
C HIS A 396 13.80 11.21 23.33
N GLU A 397 14.87 10.45 23.57
CA GLU A 397 16.23 10.97 23.49
C GLU A 397 16.68 11.25 22.04
N TYR A 398 16.42 10.33 21.10
CA TYR A 398 16.82 10.48 19.69
C TYR A 398 15.65 10.61 18.72
N SER A 399 14.62 9.76 18.81
CA SER A 399 13.47 9.84 17.91
C SER A 399 12.16 9.39 18.56
N LYS A 400 11.09 10.17 18.36
CA LYS A 400 9.73 9.77 18.82
C LYS A 400 9.17 8.58 18.03
N CYS A 401 9.73 8.27 16.85
CA CYS A 401 9.21 7.22 15.97
C CYS A 401 9.64 5.79 16.37
N GLU A 402 10.43 5.65 17.43
CA GLU A 402 10.92 4.34 17.90
C GLU A 402 9.99 3.72 18.94
N LEU A 403 9.10 4.54 19.53
CA LEU A 403 8.03 4.05 20.38
C LEU A 403 6.82 3.62 19.54
N SER A 404 6.29 2.44 19.82
CA SER A 404 5.05 1.92 19.24
C SER A 404 3.96 1.74 20.29
N ALA A 405 2.70 1.87 19.89
CA ALA A 405 1.56 1.68 20.78
C ALA A 405 0.50 0.71 20.26
N TRP A 406 -0.19 0.09 21.22
CA TRP A 406 -1.33 -0.78 21.01
C TRP A 406 -2.43 -0.45 22.02
N LEU A 407 -3.69 -0.68 21.63
CA LEU A 407 -4.83 -0.61 22.53
C LEU A 407 -5.37 -2.02 22.76
N ARG A 408 -5.42 -2.44 24.02
CA ARG A 408 -6.06 -3.70 24.44
C ARG A 408 -7.45 -3.42 24.99
N GLY A 409 -8.44 -4.15 24.48
CA GLY A 409 -9.83 -4.06 24.90
C GLY A 409 -10.18 -5.00 26.07
N PRO A 410 -11.41 -4.91 26.62
CA PRO A 410 -11.84 -5.72 27.77
C PRO A 410 -11.87 -7.24 27.50
N SER A 411 -12.10 -7.67 26.25
CA SER A 411 -12.01 -9.08 25.82
C SER A 411 -10.59 -9.65 25.86
N GLY A 412 -9.57 -8.79 25.97
CA GLY A 412 -8.17 -9.15 25.81
C GLY A 412 -7.66 -8.99 24.37
N ASP A 413 -8.54 -8.74 23.40
CA ASP A 413 -8.17 -8.39 22.03
C ASP A 413 -7.29 -7.14 22.01
N ARG A 414 -6.44 -7.03 21.00
CA ARG A 414 -5.44 -5.97 20.87
C ARG A 414 -5.49 -5.39 19.47
N ILE A 415 -5.46 -4.07 19.37
CA ILE A 415 -5.28 -3.35 18.12
C ILE A 415 -3.99 -2.54 18.11
N ALA A 416 -3.20 -2.67 17.04
CA ALA A 416 -2.02 -1.84 16.84
C ALA A 416 -2.44 -0.42 16.44
N LEU A 417 -1.85 0.58 17.10
CA LEU A 417 -2.02 2.00 16.77
C LEU A 417 -0.88 2.50 15.85
N GLY A 418 0.30 1.89 15.95
CA GLY A 418 1.48 2.24 15.15
C GLY A 418 2.53 3.02 15.97
N GLN A 419 3.43 3.72 15.27
CA GLN A 419 4.50 4.52 15.86
C GLN A 419 3.97 5.82 16.48
N LEU A 420 4.46 6.19 17.67
CA LEU A 420 3.96 7.32 18.46
C LEU A 420 4.27 8.70 17.89
N CYS A 421 5.18 8.82 16.93
CA CYS A 421 5.37 10.07 16.21
C CYS A 421 4.18 10.44 15.31
N ASN A 422 3.29 9.47 15.04
CA ASN A 422 2.06 9.67 14.26
C ASN A 422 0.83 9.94 15.16
N ALA A 423 1.01 10.09 16.48
CA ALA A 423 -0.07 10.48 17.37
C ALA A 423 -0.55 11.92 17.06
N PRO A 424 -1.86 12.21 17.21
CA PRO A 424 -2.89 11.36 17.80
C PRO A 424 -3.42 10.29 16.83
N PHE A 425 -3.85 9.15 17.38
CA PHE A 425 -4.43 8.06 16.58
C PHE A 425 -5.94 8.13 16.57
N SER A 426 -6.55 7.64 15.49
CA SER A 426 -7.99 7.48 15.40
C SER A 426 -8.35 6.13 14.81
N VAL A 427 -9.02 5.30 15.59
CA VAL A 427 -9.52 3.98 15.18
C VAL A 427 -11.00 4.10 14.86
N ASP A 428 -11.45 3.56 13.72
CA ASP A 428 -12.89 3.53 13.41
C ASP A 428 -13.66 2.66 14.41
N GLY A 429 -14.88 3.10 14.73
CA GLY A 429 -15.75 2.37 15.68
C GLY A 429 -16.35 1.08 15.10
N ASP A 430 -16.43 0.97 13.78
CA ASP A 430 -16.89 -0.21 13.06
C ASP A 430 -15.74 -1.15 12.73
N THR A 431 -15.13 -1.67 13.78
CA THR A 431 -14.02 -2.62 13.68
C THR A 431 -14.33 -3.86 14.48
N PHE A 432 -13.76 -5.01 14.10
CA PHE A 432 -13.93 -6.28 14.82
C PHE A 432 -13.46 -6.17 16.27
N PHE A 433 -12.50 -5.29 16.55
CA PHE A 433 -12.03 -4.96 17.89
C PHE A 433 -13.15 -4.40 18.79
N PHE A 434 -14.03 -3.53 18.28
CA PHE A 434 -15.12 -2.93 19.06
C PHE A 434 -16.46 -3.69 18.91
N SER A 435 -16.67 -4.45 17.83
CA SER A 435 -17.94 -5.12 17.55
C SER A 435 -18.18 -6.41 18.35
N GLN A 436 -17.13 -7.05 18.85
CA GLN A 436 -17.22 -8.23 19.73
C GLN A 436 -17.88 -7.92 21.10
N HIS A 437 -18.35 -6.69 21.30
CA HIS A 437 -19.09 -6.23 22.47
C HIS A 437 -20.46 -5.63 22.10
N SER A 438 -21.23 -6.26 21.19
CA SER A 438 -22.67 -6.00 21.16
C SER A 438 -23.32 -6.60 22.42
N PRO A 439 -23.88 -5.80 23.34
CA PRO A 439 -24.60 -6.32 24.49
C PRO A 439 -25.99 -6.75 24.03
N SER A 440 -26.08 -7.90 23.35
CA SER A 440 -27.36 -8.55 23.08
C SER A 440 -27.51 -9.80 23.93
N SER A 441 -28.24 -9.60 25.03
CA SER A 441 -29.01 -10.56 25.82
C SER A 441 -28.27 -11.69 26.55
N SER A 442 -28.38 -11.61 27.88
CA SER A 442 -28.26 -12.70 28.87
C SER A 442 -26.87 -13.13 29.32
N SER A 443 -26.16 -12.25 30.03
CA SER A 443 -25.49 -12.71 31.25
C SER A 443 -25.57 -11.63 32.32
N SER A 444 -26.26 -11.98 33.40
CA SER A 444 -26.22 -11.27 34.67
C SER A 444 -24.87 -11.55 35.33
N SER A 445 -23.85 -10.77 35.01
CA SER A 445 -22.67 -10.65 35.86
C SER A 445 -22.25 -9.18 35.91
N SER A 446 -22.48 -8.58 37.06
CA SER A 446 -22.05 -7.25 37.46
C SER A 446 -20.54 -7.18 37.73
N ASP A 447 -19.69 -7.76 36.88
CA ASP A 447 -18.28 -7.91 37.19
C ASP A 447 -17.36 -7.54 36.01
N ALA A 448 -16.35 -6.75 36.35
CA ALA A 448 -15.40 -6.00 35.51
C ALA A 448 -15.97 -4.76 34.79
N SER A 449 -15.65 -3.57 35.31
CA SER A 449 -15.61 -2.34 34.52
C SER A 449 -14.88 -2.62 33.20
N ALA A 450 -15.46 -2.28 32.04
CA ALA A 450 -14.75 -2.39 30.77
C ALA A 450 -13.43 -1.61 30.85
N ARG A 451 -12.30 -2.33 30.89
CA ARG A 451 -10.95 -1.75 30.98
C ARG A 451 -10.31 -1.75 29.62
N TYR A 452 -9.83 -0.58 29.21
CA TYR A 452 -8.93 -0.45 28.07
C TYR A 452 -7.52 -0.22 28.58
N THR A 453 -6.53 -0.86 27.96
CA THR A 453 -5.12 -0.66 28.32
C THR A 453 -4.37 -0.25 27.07
N MET A 454 -3.79 0.95 27.08
CA MET A 454 -2.79 1.32 26.08
C MET A 454 -1.44 0.73 26.50
N GLU A 455 -0.80 0.03 25.59
CA GLU A 455 0.50 -0.58 25.76
C GLU A 455 1.49 0.21 24.90
N VAL A 456 2.58 0.70 25.50
CA VAL A 456 3.64 1.45 24.81
C VAL A 456 4.95 0.68 24.95
N LYS A 457 5.67 0.48 23.85
CA LYS A 457 6.96 -0.22 23.85
C LYS A 457 7.95 0.51 22.96
N ASP A 458 9.19 0.58 23.41
CA ASP A 458 10.31 0.89 22.54
C ASP A 458 10.58 -0.27 21.56
N THR A 459 10.97 0.05 20.34
CA THR A 459 11.24 -0.92 19.28
C THR A 459 12.67 -0.85 18.76
N VAL A 460 13.50 0.09 19.25
CA VAL A 460 14.90 0.27 18.87
C VAL A 460 15.78 0.29 20.12
N THR A 461 17.01 -0.24 19.99
CA THR A 461 17.99 -0.27 21.10
C THR A 461 18.75 1.06 21.22
N TYR A 462 19.27 1.34 22.41
CA TYR A 462 20.22 2.41 22.79
C TYR A 462 19.62 3.76 23.21
N ASP A 463 18.34 3.82 23.52
CA ASP A 463 17.76 5.04 24.06
C ASP A 463 16.55 4.79 24.97
N SER A 464 15.99 5.88 25.52
CA SER A 464 14.86 5.77 26.44
C SER A 464 13.82 6.83 26.15
N GLY A 465 12.57 6.43 26.33
CA GLY A 465 11.41 7.29 26.14
C GLY A 465 10.68 7.60 27.43
N LYS A 466 9.75 8.56 27.37
CA LYS A 466 8.76 8.80 28.42
C LYS A 466 7.41 9.13 27.79
N VAL A 467 6.35 8.57 28.36
CA VAL A 467 4.99 9.04 28.10
C VAL A 467 4.69 10.19 29.04
N LEU A 468 4.34 11.35 28.48
CA LEU A 468 4.04 12.58 29.21
C LEU A 468 2.55 12.73 29.52
N SER A 469 1.69 12.22 28.65
CA SER A 469 0.24 12.17 28.85
C SER A 469 -0.39 11.13 27.93
N ALA A 470 -1.57 10.63 28.32
CA ALA A 470 -2.39 9.78 27.46
C ALA A 470 -3.88 9.96 27.78
N SER A 471 -4.72 10.00 26.75
CA SER A 471 -6.18 9.98 26.90
C SER A 471 -6.84 9.16 25.80
N LEU A 472 -7.98 8.57 26.14
CA LEU A 472 -8.78 7.75 25.24
C LEU A 472 -10.18 8.36 25.12
N SER A 473 -10.61 8.73 23.92
CA SER A 473 -11.90 9.37 23.70
C SER A 473 -12.78 8.54 22.76
N PHE A 474 -13.98 8.19 23.22
CA PHE A 474 -14.99 7.52 22.40
C PHE A 474 -15.92 8.55 21.78
N ILE A 475 -15.93 8.61 20.45
CA ILE A 475 -16.80 9.49 19.68
C ILE A 475 -18.02 8.65 19.26
N VAL A 476 -19.20 9.05 19.73
CA VAL A 476 -20.44 8.29 19.58
C VAL A 476 -21.46 9.12 18.81
N SER A 477 -22.10 8.51 17.81
CA SER A 477 -23.28 9.08 17.17
C SER A 477 -24.53 8.63 17.94
N PRO A 478 -25.36 9.55 18.46
CA PRO A 478 -26.63 9.21 19.11
C PRO A 478 -27.70 8.79 18.08
N VAL A 479 -27.49 9.08 16.79
CA VAL A 479 -28.39 8.69 15.70
C VAL A 479 -27.82 7.45 15.03
N SER A 480 -28.54 6.32 15.12
CA SER A 480 -28.28 5.14 14.28
C SER A 480 -28.71 5.45 12.85
N SER A 481 -27.80 5.98 12.04
CA SER A 481 -28.06 6.15 10.60
C SER A 481 -27.78 4.84 9.87
N VAL A 482 -28.49 4.57 8.76
CA VAL A 482 -28.21 3.41 7.90
C VAL A 482 -26.77 3.45 7.37
N ALA A 483 -26.19 4.64 7.17
CA ALA A 483 -24.79 4.84 6.76
C ALA A 483 -23.75 4.46 7.84
N THR A 484 -24.18 4.33 9.09
CA THR A 484 -23.34 3.91 10.23
C THR A 484 -23.60 2.47 10.66
N GLN A 485 -24.54 1.76 10.03
CA GLN A 485 -24.75 0.33 10.30
C GLN A 485 -23.72 -0.48 9.54
N THR A 486 -22.90 -1.20 10.31
CA THR A 486 -22.06 -2.27 9.77
C THR A 486 -22.61 -3.62 10.16
N THR A 487 -22.45 -4.59 9.27
CA THR A 487 -22.85 -5.98 9.49
C THR A 487 -21.65 -6.88 9.32
N ILE A 488 -21.53 -7.89 10.19
CA ILE A 488 -20.54 -8.95 10.03
C ILE A 488 -21.12 -9.99 9.07
N GLN A 489 -20.38 -10.28 8.01
CA GLN A 489 -20.72 -11.27 7.00
C GLN A 489 -19.60 -12.31 6.93
N THR A 490 -19.89 -13.54 7.33
CA THR A 490 -18.97 -14.67 7.16
C THR A 490 -19.12 -15.22 5.75
N LEU A 491 -18.00 -15.32 5.02
CA LEU A 491 -17.99 -15.81 3.65
C LEU A 491 -18.10 -17.34 3.61
N GLU A 492 -18.75 -17.86 2.56
CA GLU A 492 -18.81 -19.28 2.28
C GLU A 492 -17.58 -19.74 1.50
N LEU A 493 -16.90 -20.77 2.00
CA LEU A 493 -15.83 -21.43 1.26
C LEU A 493 -16.41 -22.27 0.12
N LYS A 494 -16.01 -21.98 -1.11
CA LYS A 494 -16.47 -22.70 -2.33
C LYS A 494 -15.53 -23.85 -2.72
N SER A 495 -14.24 -23.74 -2.41
CA SER A 495 -13.24 -24.75 -2.71
C SER A 495 -13.18 -25.85 -1.63
N PRO A 496 -12.88 -27.13 -1.97
CA PRO A 496 -12.79 -28.18 -0.97
C PRO A 496 -11.63 -27.98 0.02
N LEU A 497 -11.95 -28.13 1.31
CA LEU A 497 -10.99 -28.13 2.43
C LEU A 497 -10.00 -29.30 2.42
N HIS A 498 -10.24 -30.34 1.63
CA HIS A 498 -9.36 -31.52 1.57
C HIS A 498 -9.05 -31.89 0.10
N GLY A 499 -7.77 -32.11 -0.23
CA GLY A 499 -7.31 -32.46 -1.58
C GLY A 499 -5.95 -31.85 -1.95
N LEU A 500 -5.28 -32.41 -2.97
CA LEU A 500 -3.98 -31.97 -3.51
C LEU A 500 -4.15 -30.94 -4.65
N LEU A 501 -5.05 -29.97 -4.51
CA LEU A 501 -5.12 -28.88 -5.50
C LEU A 501 -4.02 -27.87 -5.18
N GLN A 502 -2.80 -28.20 -5.62
CA GLN A 502 -1.70 -27.26 -5.68
C GLN A 502 -1.74 -26.64 -7.07
N GLU A 503 -2.13 -25.38 -7.13
CA GLU A 503 -2.20 -24.61 -8.36
C GLU A 503 -0.93 -23.77 -8.51
N TYR A 504 -0.49 -23.59 -9.74
CA TYR A 504 0.60 -22.67 -10.02
C TYR A 504 0.03 -21.24 -10.05
N SER A 505 0.31 -20.46 -9.01
CA SER A 505 -0.05 -19.05 -8.94
C SER A 505 1.09 -18.20 -9.52
N PRO A 506 0.86 -17.42 -10.61
CA PRO A 506 1.87 -16.54 -11.17
C PRO A 506 2.49 -15.61 -10.12
N GLY A 507 3.82 -15.53 -10.06
CA GLY A 507 4.54 -14.69 -9.08
C GLY A 507 4.56 -15.21 -7.63
N ILE A 508 3.96 -16.38 -7.37
CA ILE A 508 4.04 -17.11 -6.08
C ILE A 508 4.70 -18.48 -6.29
N GLY A 509 4.28 -19.22 -7.32
CA GLY A 509 4.62 -20.62 -7.50
C GLY A 509 3.52 -21.55 -6.99
N PRO A 510 3.85 -22.76 -6.51
CA PRO A 510 2.87 -23.77 -6.18
C PRO A 510 2.16 -23.44 -4.86
N ALA A 511 0.89 -23.05 -4.95
CA ALA A 511 0.07 -22.55 -3.84
C ALA A 511 -1.22 -23.35 -3.70
N ARG A 512 -1.80 -23.34 -2.50
CA ARG A 512 -3.14 -23.83 -2.25
C ARG A 512 -4.11 -22.65 -2.25
N VAL A 513 -5.00 -22.62 -3.24
CA VAL A 513 -5.98 -21.54 -3.42
C VAL A 513 -7.29 -21.92 -2.77
N LEU A 514 -7.83 -21.03 -1.94
CA LEU A 514 -9.13 -21.13 -1.32
C LEU A 514 -10.02 -20.01 -1.84
N LEU A 515 -11.22 -20.33 -2.31
CA LEU A 515 -12.17 -19.35 -2.84
C LEU A 515 -13.33 -19.13 -1.88
N PHE A 516 -13.66 -17.87 -1.62
CA PHE A 516 -14.72 -17.43 -0.72
C PHE A 516 -15.65 -16.45 -1.42
N SER A 517 -16.96 -16.59 -1.19
CA SER A 517 -17.94 -15.60 -1.66
C SER A 517 -19.03 -15.38 -0.62
N LEU A 518 -19.84 -14.34 -0.82
CA LEU A 518 -20.98 -14.10 0.05
C LEU A 518 -22.01 -15.24 -0.05
N PRO A 519 -22.74 -15.55 1.04
CA PRO A 519 -23.79 -16.55 1.00
C PRO A 519 -24.80 -16.28 -0.11
N GLY A 520 -25.00 -17.26 -0.99
CA GLY A 520 -25.94 -17.17 -2.10
C GLY A 520 -25.42 -16.50 -3.39
N GLU A 521 -24.15 -16.08 -3.46
CA GLU A 521 -23.51 -15.74 -4.74
C GLU A 521 -23.02 -17.02 -5.45
N GLU A 522 -23.31 -17.13 -6.75
CA GLU A 522 -22.72 -18.15 -7.63
C GLU A 522 -21.34 -17.69 -8.11
N SER A 523 -20.39 -18.63 -8.19
CA SER A 523 -19.05 -18.41 -8.74
C SER A 523 -19.15 -17.77 -10.13
N ALA A 524 -18.62 -16.57 -10.28
CA ALA A 524 -18.37 -16.00 -11.60
C ALA A 524 -17.26 -16.84 -12.25
N GLY A 525 -17.62 -17.79 -13.11
CA GLY A 525 -16.64 -18.49 -13.94
C GLY A 525 -15.84 -17.49 -14.77
N GLU A 526 -14.60 -17.84 -15.12
CA GLU A 526 -13.71 -17.07 -15.99
C GLU A 526 -14.44 -16.64 -17.27
N ALA A 527 -15.07 -15.47 -17.23
CA ALA A 527 -15.53 -14.79 -18.42
C ALA A 527 -14.33 -13.96 -18.87
N GLU A 528 -13.74 -14.36 -20.00
CA GLU A 528 -12.87 -13.48 -20.78
C GLU A 528 -13.63 -12.17 -20.99
N SER A 529 -13.26 -11.13 -20.25
CA SER A 529 -13.76 -9.79 -20.47
C SER A 529 -13.14 -9.29 -21.76
N GLU A 530 -13.93 -9.22 -22.83
CA GLU A 530 -13.59 -8.39 -23.98
C GLU A 530 -13.29 -6.95 -23.52
N PRO A 531 -12.38 -6.23 -24.19
CA PRO A 531 -12.03 -4.88 -23.78
C PRO A 531 -13.22 -3.95 -24.02
N GLU A 532 -13.96 -3.62 -22.97
CA GLU A 532 -14.91 -2.52 -22.98
C GLU A 532 -14.16 -1.21 -23.20
N THR A 533 -14.10 -0.80 -24.46
CA THR A 533 -13.80 0.55 -24.90
C THR A 533 -15.03 1.43 -24.63
N THR A 534 -15.35 1.66 -23.36
CA THR A 534 -16.29 2.72 -22.99
C THR A 534 -15.69 3.56 -21.86
N ALA A 535 -15.59 4.86 -22.14
CA ALA A 535 -15.15 5.86 -21.17
C ALA A 535 -15.97 5.76 -19.88
N PRO A 536 -15.37 5.98 -18.70
CA PRO A 536 -16.10 5.93 -17.44
C PRO A 536 -17.23 6.95 -17.46
N SER A 537 -18.47 6.48 -17.46
CA SER A 537 -19.64 7.35 -17.35
C SER A 537 -19.64 7.99 -15.96
N SER A 538 -19.44 9.31 -15.94
CA SER A 538 -19.32 10.17 -14.75
C SER A 538 -20.65 10.48 -14.06
N SER A 539 -21.52 9.47 -13.89
CA SER A 539 -22.76 9.62 -13.12
C SER A 539 -22.66 8.79 -11.83
N PRO A 540 -22.56 9.40 -10.64
CA PRO A 540 -22.65 8.64 -9.39
C PRO A 540 -24.05 8.02 -9.32
N SER A 541 -24.09 6.69 -9.21
CA SER A 541 -25.30 6.00 -8.77
C SER A 541 -25.63 6.52 -7.37
N SER A 542 -26.79 7.14 -7.19
CA SER A 542 -27.31 7.59 -5.89
C SER A 542 -27.67 6.45 -4.91
N SER A 543 -27.46 5.20 -5.31
CA SER A 543 -27.74 4.04 -4.48
C SER A 543 -26.63 3.86 -3.44
N PRO A 544 -26.95 3.56 -2.17
CA PRO A 544 -25.96 3.22 -1.16
C PRO A 544 -25.09 2.06 -1.65
N ARG A 545 -23.77 2.26 -1.66
CA ARG A 545 -22.78 1.24 -1.99
C ARG A 545 -22.35 0.51 -0.72
N LYS A 546 -22.17 -0.81 -0.80
CA LYS A 546 -21.58 -1.59 0.29
C LYS A 546 -20.06 -1.51 0.19
N MET A 547 -19.40 -1.43 1.33
CA MET A 547 -17.94 -1.50 1.37
C MET A 547 -17.45 -2.25 2.59
N VAL A 548 -16.30 -2.90 2.44
CA VAL A 548 -15.55 -3.47 3.55
C VAL A 548 -15.01 -2.33 4.42
N THR A 549 -15.21 -2.45 5.73
CA THR A 549 -14.76 -1.51 6.77
C THR A 549 -13.75 -2.15 7.71
N ASP A 550 -13.85 -3.47 7.86
CA ASP A 550 -12.87 -4.34 8.52
C ASP A 550 -12.98 -5.75 7.93
N TRP A 551 -11.97 -6.59 8.11
CA TRP A 551 -11.94 -7.97 7.62
C TRP A 551 -11.12 -8.84 8.54
N LYS A 552 -11.42 -10.14 8.61
CA LYS A 552 -10.68 -11.12 9.41
C LYS A 552 -10.54 -12.44 8.67
N LEU A 553 -9.35 -13.02 8.73
CA LEU A 553 -9.05 -14.36 8.23
C LEU A 553 -8.42 -15.17 9.37
N ASP A 554 -9.07 -16.26 9.77
CA ASP A 554 -8.52 -17.24 10.71
C ASP A 554 -8.28 -18.56 9.96
N LEU A 555 -7.10 -19.13 10.12
CA LEU A 555 -6.63 -20.30 9.37
C LEU A 555 -5.82 -21.23 10.27
N VAL A 556 -6.11 -22.53 10.22
CA VAL A 556 -5.33 -23.58 10.91
C VAL A 556 -4.72 -24.51 9.87
N LEU A 557 -3.40 -24.58 9.86
CA LEU A 557 -2.63 -25.38 8.90
C LEU A 557 -1.87 -26.49 9.62
N ARG A 558 -2.07 -27.73 9.19
CA ARG A 558 -1.19 -28.85 9.58
C ARG A 558 0.05 -28.86 8.69
N THR A 559 1.21 -28.69 9.32
CA THR A 559 2.50 -28.73 8.63
C THR A 559 2.99 -30.17 8.44
N PRO A 560 3.59 -30.52 7.29
CA PRO A 560 4.23 -31.80 7.09
C PRO A 560 5.57 -31.80 7.82
N SER A 561 5.66 -32.53 8.94
CA SER A 561 6.90 -32.90 9.64
C SER A 561 7.74 -31.77 10.29
N ALA A 562 7.16 -30.59 10.57
CA ALA A 562 7.87 -29.54 11.31
C ALA A 562 7.82 -29.78 12.84
N ALA A 563 8.95 -29.57 13.51
CA ALA A 563 9.04 -29.71 14.97
C ALA A 563 8.30 -28.57 15.68
N SER A 564 7.68 -28.84 16.83
CA SER A 564 7.08 -27.80 17.67
C SER A 564 8.14 -26.75 18.05
N GLY A 565 7.77 -25.46 17.97
CA GLY A 565 8.68 -24.33 18.20
C GLY A 565 9.55 -23.94 17.00
N SER A 566 9.46 -24.63 15.86
CA SER A 566 10.16 -24.21 14.64
C SER A 566 9.35 -23.17 13.85
N ALA A 567 10.04 -22.23 13.20
CA ALA A 567 9.41 -21.33 12.25
C ALA A 567 9.07 -22.08 10.96
N TYR A 568 7.89 -21.82 10.42
CA TYR A 568 7.46 -22.38 9.15
C TYR A 568 7.34 -21.24 8.13
N PRO A 569 8.11 -21.23 7.03
CA PRO A 569 8.23 -20.08 6.12
C PRO A 569 7.00 -19.97 5.20
N LEU A 570 5.84 -19.72 5.81
CA LEU A 570 4.55 -19.68 5.16
C LEU A 570 4.24 -18.26 4.65
N GLY A 571 3.66 -18.19 3.46
CA GLY A 571 3.08 -16.99 2.90
C GLY A 571 1.59 -17.16 2.66
N ILE A 572 0.84 -16.08 2.82
CA ILE A 572 -0.57 -16.01 2.48
C ILE A 572 -0.75 -14.82 1.54
N GLU A 573 -1.37 -15.01 0.39
CA GLU A 573 -1.82 -13.92 -0.47
C GLU A 573 -3.34 -13.85 -0.43
N LEU A 574 -3.88 -12.71 0.00
CA LEU A 574 -5.31 -12.42 -0.03
C LEU A 574 -5.59 -11.50 -1.22
N HIS A 575 -6.62 -11.85 -1.97
CA HIS A 575 -7.04 -11.09 -3.14
C HIS A 575 -8.57 -10.90 -3.08
N SER A 576 -8.99 -9.64 -3.15
CA SER A 576 -10.40 -9.26 -3.17
C SER A 576 -11.00 -9.31 -4.58
N PRO A 577 -12.34 -9.46 -4.70
CA PRO A 577 -13.03 -9.16 -5.94
C PRO A 577 -12.89 -7.66 -6.28
N GLY A 578 -13.21 -7.31 -7.52
CA GLY A 578 -13.20 -5.92 -7.99
C GLY A 578 -12.82 -5.78 -9.46
N SER A 579 -13.13 -4.62 -10.03
CA SER A 579 -12.74 -4.25 -11.39
C SER A 579 -11.21 -4.20 -11.52
N GLY A 580 -10.67 -4.56 -12.69
CA GLY A 580 -9.21 -4.61 -12.90
C GLY A 580 -8.47 -5.61 -12.00
N GLY A 581 -9.19 -6.57 -11.42
CA GLY A 581 -8.63 -7.61 -10.55
C GLY A 581 -8.47 -7.19 -9.09
N GLY A 582 -9.27 -6.26 -8.55
CA GLY A 582 -9.38 -6.02 -7.09
C GLY A 582 -8.08 -5.66 -6.36
N ARG A 583 -8.06 -5.76 -5.03
CA ARG A 583 -6.85 -5.50 -4.21
C ARG A 583 -6.14 -6.80 -3.84
N ARG A 584 -4.81 -6.79 -3.87
CA ARG A 584 -3.99 -7.98 -3.58
C ARG A 584 -2.90 -7.68 -2.55
N TYR A 585 -2.93 -8.42 -1.45
CA TYR A 585 -1.95 -8.32 -0.38
C TYR A 585 -1.28 -9.66 -0.10
N ARG A 586 0.04 -9.63 0.07
CA ARG A 586 0.85 -10.80 0.41
C ARG A 586 1.41 -10.61 1.80
N PHE A 587 1.05 -11.53 2.69
CA PHE A 587 1.48 -11.60 4.08
C PHE A 587 2.61 -12.63 4.22
N ARG A 588 3.56 -12.30 5.08
CA ARG A 588 4.52 -13.27 5.61
C ARG A 588 4.03 -13.72 6.97
N VAL A 589 3.94 -15.03 7.19
CA VAL A 589 3.52 -15.59 8.47
C VAL A 589 4.75 -15.92 9.30
N SER A 590 4.86 -15.31 10.47
CA SER A 590 5.95 -15.50 11.43
C SER A 590 5.62 -16.47 12.57
N GLU A 591 4.41 -17.05 12.54
CA GLU A 591 3.91 -17.97 13.56
C GLU A 591 4.73 -19.26 13.63
N VAL A 592 4.92 -19.76 14.85
CA VAL A 592 5.65 -21.00 15.12
C VAL A 592 4.72 -22.21 15.08
N VAL A 593 5.28 -23.35 14.72
CA VAL A 593 4.54 -24.61 14.74
C VAL A 593 4.26 -25.02 16.18
N GLN A 594 3.00 -25.29 16.52
CA GLN A 594 2.57 -25.86 17.80
C GLN A 594 1.77 -27.14 17.52
N ASP A 595 2.22 -28.26 18.09
CA ASP A 595 1.60 -29.59 17.89
C ASP A 595 1.40 -29.98 16.41
N GLY A 596 2.37 -29.60 15.57
CA GLY A 596 2.34 -29.82 14.13
C GLY A 596 1.41 -28.88 13.36
N LYS A 597 0.79 -27.90 14.03
CA LYS A 597 -0.11 -26.92 13.43
C LYS A 597 0.48 -25.51 13.46
N VAL A 598 0.05 -24.68 12.53
CA VAL A 598 0.25 -23.23 12.53
C VAL A 598 -1.12 -22.58 12.56
N HIS A 599 -1.34 -21.73 13.56
CA HIS A 599 -2.55 -20.94 13.70
C HIS A 599 -2.26 -19.55 13.17
N VAL A 600 -3.02 -19.10 12.18
CA VAL A 600 -2.83 -17.80 11.56
C VAL A 600 -4.11 -16.99 11.75
N SER A 601 -3.97 -15.76 12.25
CA SER A 601 -5.04 -14.78 12.34
C SER A 601 -4.57 -13.48 11.69
N LEU A 602 -5.26 -13.04 10.64
CA LEU A 602 -4.96 -11.81 9.89
C LEU A 602 -6.19 -10.89 9.91
N GLY A 603 -5.96 -9.58 9.84
CA GLY A 603 -7.03 -8.58 9.93
C GLY A 603 -7.59 -8.43 11.35
N GLY A 604 -8.82 -7.93 11.49
CA GLY A 604 -9.63 -7.93 12.71
C GLY A 604 -9.12 -7.10 13.89
N GLY A 605 -8.01 -6.38 13.71
CA GLY A 605 -7.31 -5.59 14.74
C GLY A 605 -5.80 -5.80 14.78
N GLY A 606 -5.25 -6.87 14.21
CA GLY A 606 -3.83 -7.21 14.39
C GLY A 606 -2.86 -6.11 13.93
N ASN A 607 -3.05 -5.59 12.72
CA ASN A 607 -2.23 -4.52 12.15
C ASN A 607 -3.14 -3.55 11.38
N GLU A 608 -3.04 -2.26 11.69
CA GLU A 608 -3.93 -1.26 11.08
C GLU A 608 -3.71 -1.13 9.57
N ARG A 609 -2.47 -1.14 9.08
CA ARG A 609 -2.19 -1.10 7.64
C ARG A 609 -2.82 -2.29 6.92
N HIS A 610 -2.67 -3.50 7.44
CA HIS A 610 -3.31 -4.70 6.87
C HIS A 610 -4.83 -4.58 6.86
N ARG A 611 -5.41 -4.08 7.96
CA ARG A 611 -6.85 -3.84 8.04
C ARG A 611 -7.30 -2.88 6.95
N LEU A 612 -6.67 -1.71 6.88
CA LEU A 612 -7.09 -0.63 6.00
C LEU A 612 -6.83 -0.92 4.52
N PHE A 613 -5.87 -1.79 4.20
CA PHE A 613 -5.58 -2.12 2.80
C PHE A 613 -6.82 -2.60 2.03
N PHE A 614 -7.74 -3.31 2.67
CA PHE A 614 -8.99 -3.77 2.05
C PHE A 614 -10.22 -2.90 2.38
N TYR A 615 -10.04 -1.78 3.08
CA TYR A 615 -11.11 -0.82 3.38
C TYR A 615 -11.65 -0.19 2.09
N GLY A 616 -12.96 -0.06 1.94
CA GLY A 616 -13.59 0.54 0.75
C GLY A 616 -13.87 -0.45 -0.39
N VAL A 617 -13.29 -1.66 -0.33
CA VAL A 617 -13.51 -2.72 -1.34
C VAL A 617 -14.99 -3.14 -1.37
N GLU A 618 -15.54 -3.37 -2.56
CA GLU A 618 -16.88 -3.96 -2.70
C GLU A 618 -16.84 -5.41 -2.20
N PRO A 619 -17.66 -5.79 -1.20
CA PRO A 619 -17.62 -7.16 -0.66
C PRO A 619 -18.15 -8.21 -1.65
N SER A 620 -19.00 -7.83 -2.60
CA SER A 620 -19.66 -8.67 -3.62
C SER A 620 -19.03 -8.53 -5.02
N GLY A 621 -19.48 -9.33 -5.98
CA GLY A 621 -19.10 -9.21 -7.39
C GLY A 621 -17.96 -10.11 -7.83
N GLY A 622 -17.69 -11.18 -7.08
CA GLY A 622 -16.71 -12.21 -7.40
C GLY A 622 -16.21 -12.92 -6.16
N ASP A 623 -15.29 -13.87 -6.35
CA ASP A 623 -14.68 -14.60 -5.24
C ASP A 623 -13.49 -13.82 -4.64
N TRP A 624 -13.42 -13.81 -3.32
CA TRP A 624 -12.19 -13.56 -2.58
C TRP A 624 -11.32 -14.81 -2.66
N SER A 625 -10.04 -14.65 -2.97
CA SER A 625 -9.10 -15.78 -2.98
C SER A 625 -8.02 -15.65 -1.91
N VAL A 626 -7.76 -16.77 -1.23
CA VAL A 626 -6.68 -16.92 -0.24
C VAL A 626 -5.72 -17.99 -0.76
N SER A 627 -4.54 -17.56 -1.19
CA SER A 627 -3.47 -18.43 -1.67
C SER A 627 -2.47 -18.67 -0.56
N VAL A 628 -2.35 -19.91 -0.13
CA VAL A 628 -1.42 -20.34 0.92
C VAL A 628 -0.22 -21.03 0.28
N PHE A 629 1.00 -20.57 0.55
CA PHE A 629 2.21 -21.06 -0.09
C PHE A 629 3.41 -21.10 0.88
N ASN A 630 4.49 -21.75 0.45
CA ASN A 630 5.72 -21.87 1.22
C ASN A 630 6.84 -21.10 0.49
N TYR A 631 7.52 -20.19 1.18
CA TYR A 631 8.60 -19.39 0.59
C TYR A 631 9.85 -20.21 0.22
N SER A 632 9.96 -21.45 0.73
CA SER A 632 11.06 -22.37 0.42
C SER A 632 10.72 -23.37 -0.69
N ASP A 633 9.68 -23.11 -1.50
CA ASP A 633 9.18 -23.98 -2.57
C ASP A 633 8.73 -25.38 -2.12
N GLY A 634 8.55 -25.58 -0.81
CA GLY A 634 7.99 -26.80 -0.21
C GLY A 634 6.46 -26.84 -0.25
N PRO A 635 5.82 -27.93 0.19
CA PRO A 635 4.37 -27.93 0.42
C PRO A 635 4.00 -26.89 1.47
N ALA A 636 2.86 -26.21 1.32
CA ALA A 636 2.36 -25.24 2.31
C ALA A 636 1.72 -25.90 3.55
N GLY A 637 1.39 -27.19 3.45
CA GLY A 637 0.65 -27.93 4.47
C GLY A 637 -0.84 -28.07 4.16
N TRP A 638 -1.57 -28.69 5.08
CA TRP A 638 -3.00 -29.00 4.93
C TRP A 638 -3.83 -28.02 5.74
N VAL A 639 -4.69 -27.25 5.07
CA VAL A 639 -5.71 -26.43 5.72
C VAL A 639 -6.71 -27.36 6.42
N GLU A 640 -6.79 -27.30 7.74
CA GLU A 640 -7.75 -28.05 8.54
C GLU A 640 -9.00 -27.23 8.82
N GLU A 641 -8.82 -25.95 9.13
CA GLU A 641 -9.89 -25.01 9.46
C GLU A 641 -9.57 -23.67 8.78
N VAL A 642 -10.61 -23.02 8.24
CA VAL A 642 -10.50 -21.67 7.69
C VAL A 642 -11.82 -20.94 7.86
N SER A 643 -11.74 -19.66 8.22
CA SER A 643 -12.90 -18.78 8.22
C SER A 643 -12.49 -17.38 7.76
N MET A 644 -13.32 -16.78 6.92
CA MET A 644 -13.13 -15.42 6.45
C MET A 644 -14.40 -14.63 6.75
N SER A 645 -14.24 -13.47 7.39
CA SER A 645 -15.36 -12.60 7.77
C SER A 645 -15.07 -11.17 7.36
N LEU A 646 -16.08 -10.50 6.82
CA LEU A 646 -16.04 -9.09 6.43
C LEU A 646 -16.97 -8.29 7.34
N MET A 647 -16.53 -7.11 7.76
CA MET A 647 -17.41 -6.10 8.30
C MET A 647 -17.79 -5.14 7.17
N VAL A 648 -19.08 -5.11 6.83
CA VAL A 648 -19.59 -4.39 5.67
C VAL A 648 -20.43 -3.21 6.13
N GLY A 649 -20.02 -2.00 5.76
CA GLY A 649 -20.76 -0.76 5.94
C GLY A 649 -21.48 -0.32 4.67
N LEU A 650 -22.44 0.59 4.84
CA LEU A 650 -23.10 1.28 3.73
C LEU A 650 -22.57 2.71 3.63
N VAL A 651 -22.18 3.12 2.43
CA VAL A 651 -21.88 4.51 2.14
C VAL A 651 -22.89 5.03 1.14
N VAL A 652 -23.50 6.17 1.48
CA VAL A 652 -24.32 6.92 0.54
C VAL A 652 -23.35 7.77 -0.28
N PRO A 653 -23.15 7.49 -1.58
CA PRO A 653 -22.34 8.37 -2.41
C PRO A 653 -23.00 9.76 -2.49
N ASN A 654 -22.17 10.80 -2.57
CA ASN A 654 -22.64 12.18 -2.77
C ASN A 654 -23.28 12.39 -4.14
#